data_AF-A0A813EGN1-F1
#
_entry.id   AF-A0A813EGN1-F1
#
_cell.length_a   1.000
_cell.length_b   1.000
_cell.length_c   1.000
_cell.angle_alpha   90.00
_cell.angle_beta   90.00
_cell.angle_gamma   90.00
#
_symmetry.space_group_name_H-M   'P 1'
#
loop_
_entity.id
_entity.type
_entity.pdbx_description
1 polymer ?
#
loop_
_entity_poly.entity_id
_entity_poly.type
_entity_poly.pdbx_seq_one_letter_code
_entity_poly.pdbx_strand_id
1 'polypeptide(L)'
;QRFLEEHGVALGGAFVEPPADEIGNQVPGQPSHGGAFVEPLADEIGDQVPGQTPFPTEQQLPDVATEIIKAVKDLTSTSIGNMRRQLAAHFGLEPPALDHRSDDLKQMFTDIVSAHHPKKGTGHAGDDAQEDIGNEDMSKSKQAYLITLSHPVQEVSAGGLRLSAPGDFSREAICSLLIKALDATQTSREKPTVFLKLAVFQERHASSEVHYHVAVIADRCFRFAKMKRELLNKHGLASHWSCSHDGYATCVAYGYLPSLKKPIAELDPLPHLWAADGKEHPPLEEVSRPPVTSLAIAKRREQERMTRAEVGKGESRFKEIDLWPLVVRENILPDELCAERVTAYAKRCGGSAMVEFCYKNYPTLKDLVARSWQFQNVEEYVEQHSKPRMSFVEEALCSPCRCPTLGTWLHAADDLFNKNGINPTEWCSAVVDALVNGRTKGNVVTHAGVFTAPPKNGFPLLDLEKARLTILDDCRFNENILSYNLQLLWFEGKSFVIARPQNNFTGHLRYAKDDPIFITTVEADIHALKRGLGQDVEMMLKRLRIFSFHYKIPRDEILSLEPCAACFAKLLLRPPLPVSLSSATSSGGYSDPPATEKRKSYEATGSTPDPKKPASWSVATVCRFLEGIDLGHVVPSFVANGVDGAFLMELDEADLVNHLGLKPLQARKVWSRFGRVQ
;
A
#
# COMPACT_ATOMS: atom_id res chain seq x y z
N GLN A 1 20.72 -15.18 -0.65
CA GLN A 1 20.91 -13.81 -1.16
C GLN A 1 19.92 -13.50 -2.28
N ARG A 2 20.17 -13.93 -3.53
CA ARG A 2 19.30 -13.66 -4.69
C ARG A 2 17.81 -13.97 -4.49
N PHE A 3 17.46 -15.05 -3.76
CA PHE A 3 16.08 -15.34 -3.38
C PHE A 3 15.36 -14.15 -2.72
N LEU A 4 16.03 -13.46 -1.80
CA LEU A 4 15.48 -12.34 -1.05
C LEU A 4 15.49 -11.05 -1.88
N GLU A 5 16.50 -10.86 -2.73
CA GLU A 5 16.56 -9.75 -3.71
C GLU A 5 15.39 -9.83 -4.70
N GLU A 6 15.07 -11.04 -5.21
CA GLU A 6 13.93 -11.27 -6.10
C GLU A 6 12.55 -10.96 -5.46
N HIS A 7 12.48 -10.94 -4.12
CA HIS A 7 11.24 -10.71 -3.36
C HIS A 7 11.25 -9.34 -2.64
N GLY A 8 12.07 -8.39 -3.11
CA GLY A 8 12.05 -7.00 -2.63
C GLY A 8 12.61 -6.81 -1.22
N VAL A 9 13.26 -7.82 -0.65
CA VAL A 9 13.90 -7.70 0.66
C VAL A 9 15.24 -6.98 0.47
N ALA A 10 15.31 -5.73 0.94
CA ALA A 10 16.57 -4.98 0.96
C ALA A 10 17.65 -5.79 1.69
N LEU A 11 18.74 -6.08 0.99
CA LEU A 11 19.92 -6.69 1.57
C LEU A 11 20.93 -5.60 1.88
N GLY A 12 21.38 -5.54 3.15
CA GLY A 12 22.51 -4.71 3.52
C GLY A 12 23.79 -5.42 3.09
N GLY A 13 24.38 -5.00 1.96
CA GLY A 13 25.67 -5.47 1.48
C GLY A 13 26.47 -4.30 0.93
N ALA A 14 27.75 -4.20 1.30
CA ALA A 14 28.66 -3.24 0.71
C ALA A 14 28.86 -3.59 -0.77
N PHE A 15 28.56 -2.62 -1.66
CA PHE A 15 28.75 -2.76 -3.10
C PHE A 15 30.22 -3.12 -3.43
N VAL A 16 30.38 -4.10 -4.32
CA VAL A 16 31.63 -4.41 -5.01
C VAL A 16 31.71 -3.48 -6.22
N GLU A 17 32.65 -2.54 -6.25
CA GLU A 17 33.00 -1.82 -7.47
C GLU A 17 33.77 -2.76 -8.43
N PRO A 18 33.52 -2.72 -9.75
CA PRO A 18 34.33 -3.44 -10.72
C PRO A 18 35.72 -2.79 -10.85
N PRO A 19 36.75 -3.55 -11.26
CA PRO A 19 38.09 -2.99 -11.47
C PRO A 19 38.07 -1.93 -12.58
N ALA A 20 38.78 -0.82 -12.34
CA ALA A 20 38.97 0.25 -13.30
C ALA A 20 39.87 -0.23 -14.45
N ASP A 21 39.29 -0.43 -15.63
CA ASP A 21 40.05 -0.60 -16.87
C ASP A 21 40.32 0.77 -17.50
N GLU A 22 41.60 1.01 -17.78
CA GLU A 22 42.11 2.13 -18.58
C GLU A 22 41.55 2.05 -20.00
N ILE A 23 40.78 3.07 -20.42
CA ILE A 23 40.43 3.27 -21.83
C ILE A 23 40.83 4.69 -22.23
N GLY A 24 41.80 4.75 -23.15
CA GLY A 24 42.39 5.97 -23.68
C GLY A 24 41.43 6.79 -24.55
N ASN A 25 41.63 8.11 -24.46
CA ASN A 25 40.99 9.11 -25.30
C ASN A 25 41.39 8.96 -26.77
N GLN A 26 40.41 8.82 -27.67
CA GLN A 26 40.48 9.36 -29.03
C GLN A 26 39.12 9.94 -29.45
N VAL A 27 39.14 11.23 -29.79
CA VAL A 27 38.05 11.99 -30.40
C VAL A 27 38.19 11.90 -31.92
N PRO A 28 37.09 11.82 -32.69
CA PRO A 28 37.00 12.76 -33.81
C PRO A 28 35.58 13.28 -34.12
N GLY A 29 35.54 14.55 -34.54
CA GLY A 29 34.76 14.96 -35.73
C GLY A 29 33.34 15.48 -35.53
N GLN A 30 33.21 16.81 -35.50
CA GLN A 30 31.96 17.51 -35.90
C GLN A 30 31.82 17.50 -37.44
N PRO A 31 30.57 17.63 -37.93
CA PRO A 31 30.34 18.52 -39.05
C PRO A 31 29.21 19.54 -38.77
N SER A 32 29.49 20.77 -39.18
CA SER A 32 28.59 21.90 -39.29
C SER A 32 27.70 21.80 -40.52
N HIS A 33 26.41 22.10 -40.39
CA HIS A 33 25.63 22.64 -41.50
C HIS A 33 24.57 23.63 -40.99
N GLY A 34 24.62 24.84 -41.54
CA GLY A 34 23.62 25.88 -41.37
C GLY A 34 22.46 25.74 -42.35
N GLY A 35 21.38 26.46 -42.05
CA GLY A 35 20.25 26.64 -42.95
C GLY A 35 19.46 27.87 -42.50
N ALA A 36 19.50 28.91 -43.34
CA ALA A 36 18.78 30.16 -43.18
C ALA A 36 17.27 29.97 -43.41
N PHE A 37 16.44 30.66 -42.62
CA PHE A 37 15.00 30.74 -42.82
C PHE A 37 14.65 32.08 -43.50
N VAL A 38 13.83 31.97 -44.55
CA VAL A 38 13.29 33.06 -45.37
C VAL A 38 11.87 33.35 -44.89
N GLU A 39 11.55 34.61 -44.61
CA GLU A 39 10.18 35.12 -44.44
C GLU A 39 9.47 35.21 -45.80
N PRO A 40 8.13 35.09 -45.85
CA PRO A 40 7.37 35.67 -46.93
C PRO A 40 6.45 36.81 -46.49
N LEU A 41 6.49 37.83 -47.33
CA LEU A 41 5.62 39.00 -47.44
C LEU A 41 4.12 38.64 -47.48
N ALA A 42 3.33 39.55 -46.91
CA ALA A 42 1.89 39.67 -47.13
C ALA A 42 1.62 40.46 -48.42
N ASP A 43 0.72 39.93 -49.25
CA ASP A 43 0.14 40.65 -50.40
C ASP A 43 -1.34 40.97 -50.15
N GLU A 44 -1.69 42.19 -50.54
CA GLU A 44 -3.00 42.83 -50.52
C GLU A 44 -3.95 42.20 -51.56
N ILE A 45 -5.21 41.98 -51.18
CA ILE A 45 -6.32 41.75 -52.13
C ILE A 45 -7.51 42.60 -51.71
N GLY A 46 -8.04 43.34 -52.68
CA GLY A 46 -8.96 44.45 -52.54
C GLY A 46 -10.44 44.11 -52.41
N ASP A 47 -11.17 45.13 -51.98
CA ASP A 47 -12.61 45.22 -51.81
C ASP A 47 -13.40 45.04 -53.11
N GLN A 48 -14.31 44.06 -53.10
CA GLN A 48 -15.58 44.15 -53.80
C GLN A 48 -16.67 43.68 -52.83
N VAL A 49 -17.56 44.60 -52.42
CA VAL A 49 -18.73 44.31 -51.59
C VAL A 49 -19.86 43.81 -52.50
N PRO A 50 -20.27 42.53 -52.45
CA PRO A 50 -21.51 42.07 -53.07
C PRO A 50 -22.67 42.38 -52.11
N GLY A 51 -23.84 42.68 -52.67
CA GLY A 51 -25.04 43.09 -51.93
C GLY A 51 -25.31 42.24 -50.69
N GLN A 52 -25.48 42.91 -49.56
CA GLN A 52 -25.86 42.31 -48.29
C GLN A 52 -27.12 41.46 -48.49
N THR A 53 -26.96 40.14 -48.37
CA THR A 53 -28.09 39.25 -48.14
C THR A 53 -28.81 39.73 -46.89
N PRO A 54 -30.12 40.01 -46.95
CA PRO A 54 -30.85 40.53 -45.81
C PRO A 54 -30.74 39.52 -44.67
N PHE A 55 -30.28 40.00 -43.51
CA PHE A 55 -30.22 39.17 -42.30
C PHE A 55 -31.63 38.62 -42.00
N PRO A 56 -31.74 37.34 -41.61
CA PRO A 56 -33.03 36.76 -41.29
C PRO A 56 -33.74 37.57 -40.20
N THR A 57 -35.03 37.79 -40.39
CA THR A 57 -35.84 38.48 -39.38
C THR A 57 -35.93 37.62 -38.12
N GLU A 58 -36.05 38.27 -36.96
CA GLU A 58 -36.07 37.59 -35.66
C GLU A 58 -37.20 36.56 -35.52
N GLN A 59 -38.26 36.71 -36.33
CA GLN A 59 -39.38 35.78 -36.41
C GLN A 59 -39.08 34.51 -37.22
N GLN A 60 -38.14 34.54 -38.17
CA GLN A 60 -37.82 33.39 -39.03
C GLN A 60 -36.84 32.41 -38.38
N LEU A 61 -36.04 32.87 -37.42
CA LEU A 61 -35.01 32.06 -36.78
C LEU A 61 -35.56 30.86 -35.99
N PRO A 62 -36.61 30.99 -35.15
CA PRO A 62 -37.14 29.87 -34.38
C PRO A 62 -37.76 28.76 -35.24
N ASP A 63 -38.43 29.13 -36.34
CA ASP A 63 -39.09 28.18 -37.23
C ASP A 63 -38.06 27.31 -37.95
N VAL A 64 -37.03 27.92 -38.52
CA VAL A 64 -35.94 27.20 -39.19
C VAL A 64 -35.10 26.38 -38.19
N ALA A 65 -34.83 26.94 -37.01
CA ALA A 65 -34.14 26.20 -35.95
C ALA A 65 -34.93 24.94 -35.52
N THR A 66 -36.26 25.03 -35.50
CA THR A 66 -37.15 23.90 -35.22
C THR A 66 -37.08 22.84 -36.31
N GLU A 67 -37.02 23.22 -37.58
CA GLU A 67 -36.83 22.28 -38.69
C GLU A 67 -35.47 21.58 -38.65
N ILE A 68 -34.40 22.33 -38.35
CA ILE A 68 -33.05 21.76 -38.18
C ILE A 68 -33.05 20.73 -37.05
N ILE A 69 -33.64 21.05 -35.89
CA ILE A 69 -33.72 20.11 -34.76
C ILE A 69 -34.51 18.84 -35.15
N LYS A 70 -35.61 18.97 -35.89
CA LYS A 70 -36.41 17.82 -36.36
C LYS A 70 -35.65 16.96 -37.37
N ALA A 71 -34.75 17.55 -38.16
CA ALA A 71 -33.96 16.84 -39.16
C ALA A 71 -32.73 16.10 -38.56
N VAL A 72 -32.28 16.49 -37.36
CA VAL A 72 -31.15 15.84 -36.66
C VAL A 72 -31.61 14.51 -36.07
N LYS A 73 -31.10 13.40 -36.63
CA LYS A 73 -31.42 12.03 -36.18
C LYS A 73 -30.95 11.74 -34.75
N ASP A 74 -29.90 12.40 -34.29
CA ASP A 74 -29.34 12.23 -32.94
C ASP A 74 -28.83 13.57 -32.39
N LEU A 75 -29.61 14.15 -31.49
CA LEU A 75 -29.30 15.41 -30.82
C LEU A 75 -28.13 15.27 -29.82
N THR A 76 -27.80 14.05 -29.38
CA THR A 76 -26.73 13.84 -28.38
C THR A 76 -25.33 13.93 -28.97
N SER A 77 -25.18 13.71 -30.27
CA SER A 77 -23.91 13.81 -31.00
C SER A 77 -23.72 15.12 -31.78
N THR A 78 -24.75 15.98 -31.83
CA THR A 78 -24.72 17.22 -32.61
C THR A 78 -24.39 18.43 -31.73
N SER A 79 -23.25 19.09 -31.97
CA SER A 79 -22.88 20.29 -31.21
C SER A 79 -23.69 21.52 -31.62
N ILE A 80 -23.85 22.47 -30.69
CA ILE A 80 -24.50 23.77 -30.96
C ILE A 80 -23.79 24.54 -32.08
N GLY A 81 -22.45 24.41 -32.18
CA GLY A 81 -21.70 24.97 -33.31
C GLY A 81 -22.07 24.36 -34.66
N ASN A 82 -22.47 23.09 -34.71
CA ASN A 82 -22.96 22.47 -35.94
C ASN A 82 -24.37 22.97 -36.30
N MET A 83 -25.27 23.06 -35.31
CA MET A 83 -26.61 23.61 -35.52
C MET A 83 -26.59 25.07 -36.01
N ARG A 84 -25.69 25.90 -35.46
CA ARG A 84 -25.49 27.28 -35.94
C ARG A 84 -24.98 27.34 -37.38
N ARG A 85 -24.07 26.45 -37.78
CA ARG A 85 -23.59 26.35 -39.16
C ARG A 85 -24.70 25.94 -40.13
N GLN A 86 -25.56 25.00 -39.73
CA GLN A 86 -26.72 24.61 -40.52
C GLN A 86 -27.74 25.75 -40.64
N LEU A 87 -27.93 26.52 -39.57
CA LEU A 87 -28.79 27.70 -39.57
C LEU A 87 -28.23 28.81 -40.48
N ALA A 88 -26.92 29.09 -40.41
CA ALA A 88 -26.24 30.05 -41.29
C ALA A 88 -26.35 29.61 -42.76
N ALA A 89 -26.09 28.34 -43.05
CA ALA A 89 -26.20 27.78 -44.40
C ALA A 89 -27.63 27.87 -44.96
N HIS A 90 -28.66 27.68 -44.12
CA HIS A 90 -30.06 27.81 -44.52
C HIS A 90 -30.40 29.23 -45.02
N PHE A 91 -29.77 30.26 -44.44
CA PHE A 91 -29.96 31.65 -44.84
C PHE A 91 -28.92 32.15 -45.86
N GLY A 92 -28.05 31.27 -46.38
CA GLY A 92 -26.97 31.66 -47.30
C GLY A 92 -25.93 32.58 -46.65
N LEU A 93 -25.74 32.47 -45.33
CA LEU A 93 -24.74 33.22 -44.57
C LEU A 93 -23.47 32.39 -44.38
N GLU A 94 -22.33 33.08 -44.32
CA GLU A 94 -21.05 32.46 -43.97
C GLU A 94 -21.08 31.91 -42.52
N PRO A 95 -20.40 30.78 -42.23
CA PRO A 95 -20.43 30.14 -40.91
C PRO A 95 -20.22 31.06 -39.68
N PRO A 96 -19.30 32.05 -39.70
CA PRO A 96 -19.10 32.95 -38.56
C PRO A 96 -20.13 34.09 -38.47
N ALA A 97 -21.01 34.27 -39.46
CA ALA A 97 -21.96 35.38 -39.50
C ALA A 97 -22.91 35.40 -38.28
N LEU A 98 -23.16 34.25 -37.64
CA LEU A 98 -24.01 34.10 -36.47
C LEU A 98 -23.23 34.02 -35.14
N ASP A 99 -21.90 34.17 -35.13
CA ASP A 99 -21.10 34.00 -33.90
C ASP A 99 -21.36 35.10 -32.87
N HIS A 100 -21.66 36.32 -33.33
CA HIS A 100 -22.04 37.44 -32.47
C HIS A 100 -23.37 37.21 -31.71
N ARG A 101 -24.17 36.21 -32.13
CA ARG A 101 -25.42 35.78 -31.47
C ARG A 101 -25.34 34.37 -30.87
N SER A 102 -24.14 33.90 -30.58
CA SER A 102 -23.91 32.53 -30.11
C SER A 102 -24.70 32.17 -28.85
N ASP A 103 -24.84 33.10 -27.90
CA ASP A 103 -25.59 32.91 -26.66
C ASP A 103 -27.11 32.92 -26.88
N ASP A 104 -27.64 33.85 -27.68
CA ASP A 104 -29.07 33.89 -28.05
C ASP A 104 -29.50 32.60 -28.74
N LEU A 105 -28.71 32.14 -29.71
CA LEU A 105 -29.00 30.91 -30.46
C LEU A 105 -28.86 29.68 -29.57
N LYS A 106 -27.91 29.67 -28.63
CA LYS A 106 -27.78 28.60 -27.65
C LYS A 106 -29.02 28.50 -26.76
N GLN A 107 -29.54 29.63 -26.30
CA GLN A 107 -30.78 29.65 -25.52
C GLN A 107 -31.97 29.18 -26.37
N MET A 108 -32.11 29.71 -27.59
CA MET A 108 -33.17 29.31 -28.53
C MET A 108 -33.18 27.81 -28.83
N PHE A 109 -32.02 27.21 -29.16
CA PHE A 109 -31.92 25.77 -29.39
C PHE A 109 -32.24 24.98 -28.11
N THR A 110 -31.84 25.47 -26.93
CA THR A 110 -32.17 24.83 -25.65
C THR A 110 -33.67 24.83 -25.39
N ASP A 111 -34.35 25.93 -25.69
CA ASP A 111 -35.80 26.08 -25.52
C ASP A 111 -36.56 25.17 -26.50
N ILE A 112 -36.16 25.13 -27.77
CA ILE A 112 -36.78 24.28 -28.80
C ILE A 112 -36.56 22.78 -28.48
N VAL A 113 -35.35 22.39 -28.07
CA VAL A 113 -35.07 21.00 -27.65
C VAL A 113 -35.90 20.65 -26.41
N SER A 114 -36.03 21.56 -25.44
CA SER A 114 -36.84 21.33 -24.24
C SER A 114 -38.34 21.25 -24.55
N ALA A 115 -38.82 21.96 -25.58
CA ALA A 115 -40.21 21.89 -26.03
C ALA A 115 -40.51 20.60 -26.83
N HIS A 116 -39.58 20.14 -27.66
CA HIS A 116 -39.74 18.92 -28.47
C HIS A 116 -39.40 17.63 -27.72
N HIS A 117 -38.50 17.72 -26.75
CA HIS A 117 -38.20 16.67 -25.80
C HIS A 117 -38.46 17.24 -24.40
N PRO A 118 -39.74 17.37 -24.00
CA PRO A 118 -40.07 17.76 -22.63
C PRO A 118 -39.27 16.83 -21.73
N LYS A 119 -38.31 17.41 -20.99
CA LYS A 119 -37.54 16.66 -20.00
C LYS A 119 -38.56 15.91 -19.16
N LYS A 120 -38.58 14.57 -19.22
CA LYS A 120 -39.16 13.74 -18.15
C LYS A 120 -38.51 14.32 -16.89
N GLY A 121 -39.29 15.06 -16.10
CA GLY A 121 -38.78 15.97 -15.09
C GLY A 121 -37.85 15.20 -14.16
N THR A 122 -36.58 15.61 -14.07
CA THR A 122 -35.72 15.21 -12.96
C THR A 122 -36.28 15.90 -11.71
N GLY A 123 -37.26 15.25 -11.10
CA GLY A 123 -37.92 15.71 -9.89
C GLY A 123 -39.43 15.58 -9.92
N HIS A 124 -39.93 14.34 -9.93
CA HIS A 124 -41.03 13.87 -9.06
C HIS A 124 -41.02 12.34 -9.14
N ALA A 125 -40.83 11.69 -7.99
CA ALA A 125 -40.97 10.25 -7.86
C ALA A 125 -42.45 9.91 -7.93
N GLY A 126 -42.94 9.46 -9.09
CA GLY A 126 -44.35 9.11 -9.24
C GLY A 126 -44.77 8.93 -10.69
N ASP A 127 -44.20 7.93 -11.35
CA ASP A 127 -44.88 7.02 -12.31
C ASP A 127 -43.81 6.24 -13.09
N ASP A 128 -44.09 4.97 -13.39
CA ASP A 128 -43.24 3.99 -14.10
C ASP A 128 -42.34 3.06 -13.24
N ALA A 129 -42.88 2.44 -12.17
CA ALA A 129 -42.08 1.54 -11.31
C ALA A 129 -41.61 0.20 -11.93
N GLN A 130 -41.85 -0.05 -13.23
CA GLN A 130 -41.24 -1.18 -13.96
C GLN A 130 -40.09 -0.74 -14.89
N GLU A 131 -40.05 0.52 -15.33
CA GLU A 131 -38.85 1.16 -15.91
C GLU A 131 -37.90 1.72 -14.82
N ASP A 132 -38.38 1.87 -13.58
CA ASP A 132 -37.63 2.45 -12.44
C ASP A 132 -36.56 1.52 -11.83
N ILE A 133 -36.38 0.31 -12.37
CA ILE A 133 -35.09 -0.39 -12.23
C ILE A 133 -34.16 0.21 -13.30
N GLY A 134 -33.82 1.49 -13.17
CA GLY A 134 -33.03 2.22 -14.15
C GLY A 134 -31.86 1.38 -14.66
N ASN A 135 -31.70 1.33 -15.98
CA ASN A 135 -30.72 0.46 -16.63
C ASN A 135 -29.35 0.65 -16.00
N GLU A 136 -28.86 -0.40 -15.33
CA GLU A 136 -27.53 -0.44 -14.77
C GLU A 136 -26.54 -0.38 -15.94
N ASP A 137 -25.80 0.73 -16.05
CA ASP A 137 -24.73 0.85 -17.01
C ASP A 137 -23.63 -0.15 -16.64
N MET A 138 -23.56 -1.25 -17.39
CA MET A 138 -22.62 -2.36 -17.13
C MET A 138 -21.16 -1.90 -17.17
N SER A 139 -20.85 -0.80 -17.86
CA SER A 139 -19.50 -0.22 -17.89
C SER A 139 -19.13 0.53 -16.61
N LYS A 140 -20.10 0.81 -15.74
CA LYS A 140 -19.96 1.61 -14.51
C LYS A 140 -20.09 0.79 -13.23
N SER A 141 -19.83 -0.52 -13.27
CA SER A 141 -19.75 -1.30 -12.01
C SER A 141 -18.62 -0.75 -11.13
N LYS A 142 -18.93 -0.45 -9.87
CA LYS A 142 -18.01 0.16 -8.91
C LYS A 142 -17.91 -0.70 -7.65
N GLN A 143 -16.84 -0.50 -6.89
CA GLN A 143 -16.70 -1.04 -5.54
C GLN A 143 -17.52 -0.27 -4.51
N ALA A 144 -17.81 1.01 -4.76
CA ALA A 144 -18.49 1.87 -3.82
C ALA A 144 -19.66 2.61 -4.46
N TYR A 145 -20.72 2.78 -3.68
CA TYR A 145 -21.96 3.46 -4.07
C TYR A 145 -22.46 4.35 -2.93
N LEU A 146 -23.22 5.39 -3.29
CA LEU A 146 -24.08 6.11 -2.35
C LEU A 146 -25.52 5.69 -2.65
N ILE A 147 -26.18 5.06 -1.68
CA ILE A 147 -27.56 4.61 -1.77
C ILE A 147 -28.46 5.64 -1.13
N THR A 148 -29.54 6.02 -1.79
CA THR A 148 -30.60 6.87 -1.22
C THR A 148 -31.86 6.03 -1.04
N LEU A 149 -32.42 6.04 0.16
CA LEU A 149 -33.72 5.45 0.51
C LEU A 149 -34.66 6.59 0.85
N SER A 150 -35.43 7.05 -0.15
CA SER A 150 -36.35 8.18 -0.01
C SER A 150 -37.72 7.75 0.47
N HIS A 151 -38.45 8.66 1.12
CA HIS A 151 -39.86 8.42 1.46
C HIS A 151 -40.67 8.21 0.16
N PRO A 152 -41.43 7.11 0.04
CA PRO A 152 -42.22 6.87 -1.16
C PRO A 152 -43.43 7.81 -1.18
N VAL A 153 -43.69 8.44 -2.33
CA VAL A 153 -44.87 9.31 -2.52
C VAL A 153 -46.16 8.47 -2.62
N GLN A 154 -46.03 7.20 -3.02
CA GLN A 154 -47.14 6.26 -3.21
C GLN A 154 -47.00 5.10 -2.22
N GLU A 155 -48.12 4.55 -1.73
CA GLU A 155 -48.11 3.40 -0.82
C GLU A 155 -47.77 2.07 -1.52
N VAL A 156 -47.91 2.03 -2.85
CA VAL A 156 -47.75 0.82 -3.66
C VAL A 156 -46.88 1.16 -4.88
N SER A 157 -45.94 0.30 -5.23
CA SER A 157 -45.16 0.42 -6.46
C SER A 157 -46.02 0.11 -7.69
N ALA A 158 -45.59 0.53 -8.88
CA ALA A 158 -46.28 0.16 -10.12
C ALA A 158 -46.37 -1.36 -10.34
N GLY A 159 -45.51 -2.16 -9.70
CA GLY A 159 -45.59 -3.62 -9.70
C GLY A 159 -46.58 -4.21 -8.68
N GLY A 160 -47.35 -3.37 -7.98
CA GLY A 160 -48.32 -3.79 -6.96
C GLY A 160 -47.71 -4.14 -5.60
N LEU A 161 -46.42 -3.88 -5.39
CA LEU A 161 -45.75 -4.16 -4.11
C LEU A 161 -45.96 -3.00 -3.14
N ARG A 162 -46.35 -3.29 -1.90
CA ARG A 162 -46.46 -2.27 -0.85
C ARG A 162 -45.08 -1.68 -0.55
N LEU A 163 -44.98 -0.36 -0.61
CA LEU A 163 -43.78 0.39 -0.26
C LEU A 163 -43.77 0.69 1.24
N SER A 164 -42.60 0.61 1.84
CA SER A 164 -42.37 0.91 3.26
C SER A 164 -41.64 2.24 3.38
N ALA A 165 -42.05 3.09 4.31
CA ALA A 165 -41.36 4.34 4.58
C ALA A 165 -39.99 4.03 5.22
N PRO A 166 -38.88 4.60 4.74
CA PRO A 166 -37.57 4.36 5.34
C PRO A 166 -37.51 4.75 6.82
N GLY A 167 -38.29 5.76 7.25
CA GLY A 167 -38.40 6.20 8.63
C GLY A 167 -38.95 5.15 9.62
N ASP A 168 -39.52 4.05 9.12
CA ASP A 168 -39.95 2.91 9.95
C ASP A 168 -38.78 2.03 10.42
N PHE A 169 -37.57 2.28 9.93
CA PHE A 169 -36.37 1.51 10.22
C PHE A 169 -35.35 2.36 10.97
N SER A 170 -34.59 1.76 11.90
CA SER A 170 -33.42 2.42 12.47
C SER A 170 -32.23 2.38 11.50
N ARG A 171 -31.19 3.19 11.76
CA ARG A 171 -29.95 3.16 10.97
C ARG A 171 -29.29 1.78 10.97
N GLU A 172 -29.27 1.10 12.12
CA GLU A 172 -28.78 -0.28 12.32
C GLU A 172 -29.60 -1.27 11.50
N ALA A 173 -30.93 -1.10 11.47
CA ALA A 173 -31.82 -1.94 10.69
C ALA A 173 -31.54 -1.76 9.19
N ILE A 174 -31.43 -0.53 8.69
CA ILE A 174 -31.06 -0.26 7.29
C ILE A 174 -29.72 -0.90 6.94
N CYS A 175 -28.69 -0.76 7.78
CA CYS A 175 -27.40 -1.41 7.59
C CYS A 175 -27.55 -2.94 7.48
N SER A 176 -28.29 -3.54 8.42
CA SER A 176 -28.52 -5.00 8.47
C SER A 176 -29.29 -5.51 7.25
N LEU A 177 -30.27 -4.74 6.75
CA LEU A 177 -31.04 -5.08 5.56
C LEU A 177 -30.17 -5.08 4.30
N LEU A 178 -29.26 -4.12 4.16
CA LEU A 178 -28.33 -4.06 3.04
C LEU A 178 -27.37 -5.25 3.01
N ILE A 179 -26.82 -5.64 4.16
CA ILE A 179 -25.95 -6.82 4.29
C ILE A 179 -26.73 -8.09 3.91
N LYS A 180 -27.94 -8.29 4.48
CA LYS A 180 -28.79 -9.44 4.15
C LYS A 180 -29.18 -9.49 2.67
N ALA A 181 -29.45 -8.33 2.06
CA ALA A 181 -29.76 -8.24 0.63
C ALA A 181 -28.54 -8.61 -0.23
N LEU A 182 -27.32 -8.24 0.18
CA LEU A 182 -26.09 -8.67 -0.50
C LEU A 182 -25.98 -10.19 -0.47
N ASP A 183 -26.08 -10.79 0.72
CA ASP A 183 -25.92 -12.24 0.93
C ASP A 183 -26.95 -13.05 0.13
N ALA A 184 -28.23 -12.63 0.17
CA ALA A 184 -29.31 -13.30 -0.54
C ALA A 184 -29.10 -13.34 -2.07
N THR A 185 -28.40 -12.35 -2.63
CA THR A 185 -28.18 -12.26 -4.09
C THR A 185 -27.00 -13.08 -4.60
N GLN A 186 -26.29 -13.79 -3.72
CA GLN A 186 -24.97 -14.38 -4.02
C GLN A 186 -24.80 -15.84 -3.60
N THR A 187 -25.89 -16.52 -3.23
CA THR A 187 -25.89 -17.93 -2.80
C THR A 187 -25.23 -18.91 -3.80
N SER A 188 -25.15 -18.55 -5.08
CA SER A 188 -24.55 -19.38 -6.13
C SER A 188 -23.08 -19.06 -6.44
N ARG A 189 -22.44 -18.12 -5.73
CA ARG A 189 -21.06 -17.68 -6.03
C ARG A 189 -20.06 -18.44 -5.18
N GLU A 190 -19.01 -18.96 -5.81
CA GLU A 190 -17.88 -19.59 -5.12
C GLU A 190 -17.14 -18.61 -4.20
N LYS A 191 -17.03 -17.35 -4.62
CA LYS A 191 -16.46 -16.25 -3.83
C LYS A 191 -17.48 -15.11 -3.73
N PRO A 192 -18.32 -15.09 -2.68
CA PRO A 192 -19.23 -13.99 -2.43
C PRO A 192 -18.49 -12.66 -2.28
N THR A 193 -19.05 -11.60 -2.87
CA THR A 193 -18.72 -10.21 -2.58
C THR A 193 -19.19 -9.88 -1.17
N VAL A 194 -18.34 -9.20 -0.42
CA VAL A 194 -18.65 -8.75 0.94
C VAL A 194 -18.53 -7.24 1.03
N PHE A 195 -19.39 -6.62 1.84
CA PHE A 195 -19.18 -5.23 2.22
C PHE A 195 -18.02 -5.12 3.19
N LEU A 196 -17.13 -4.16 2.94
CA LEU A 196 -16.03 -3.84 3.83
C LEU A 196 -16.46 -2.79 4.87
N LYS A 197 -17.23 -1.79 4.45
CA LYS A 197 -17.68 -0.66 5.30
C LYS A 197 -19.04 -0.12 4.85
N LEU A 198 -19.85 0.32 5.81
CA LEU A 198 -21.08 1.07 5.60
C LEU A 198 -21.14 2.28 6.56
N ALA A 199 -21.69 3.39 6.07
CA ALA A 199 -22.09 4.53 6.90
C ALA A 199 -23.52 4.94 6.52
N VAL A 200 -24.44 4.88 7.49
CA VAL A 200 -25.87 5.16 7.33
C VAL A 200 -26.19 6.51 7.96
N PHE A 201 -26.51 7.48 7.11
CA PHE A 201 -26.90 8.84 7.48
C PHE A 201 -28.42 8.97 7.38
N GLN A 202 -29.05 9.43 8.45
CA GLN A 202 -30.47 9.75 8.49
C GLN A 202 -30.64 11.25 8.28
N GLU A 203 -31.45 11.61 7.30
CA GLU A 203 -31.75 13.00 6.97
C GLU A 203 -33.25 13.25 7.01
N ARG A 204 -33.64 14.51 7.17
CA ARG A 204 -35.03 14.94 7.08
C ARG A 204 -35.19 15.83 5.86
N HIS A 205 -36.16 15.51 5.01
CA HIS A 205 -36.61 16.41 3.96
C HIS A 205 -37.28 17.66 4.56
N ALA A 206 -37.47 18.70 3.75
CA ALA A 206 -38.24 19.88 4.14
C ALA A 206 -39.70 19.53 4.55
N SER A 207 -40.24 18.41 4.06
CA SER A 207 -41.52 17.81 4.48
C SER A 207 -41.49 17.20 5.89
N SER A 208 -40.35 17.21 6.58
CA SER A 208 -40.06 16.49 7.83
C SER A 208 -39.99 14.97 7.71
N GLU A 209 -40.22 14.41 6.52
CA GLU A 209 -40.08 12.98 6.24
C GLU A 209 -38.62 12.55 6.32
N VAL A 210 -38.41 11.32 6.80
CA VAL A 210 -37.08 10.75 6.96
C VAL A 210 -36.67 9.99 5.69
N HIS A 211 -35.45 10.26 5.23
CA HIS A 211 -34.77 9.46 4.22
C HIS A 211 -33.37 9.06 4.72
N TYR A 212 -32.79 8.04 4.10
CA TYR A 212 -31.43 7.60 4.42
C TYR A 212 -30.50 7.76 3.23
N HIS A 213 -29.28 8.17 3.51
CA HIS A 213 -28.14 8.01 2.63
C HIS A 213 -27.20 6.95 3.20
N VAL A 214 -26.81 5.96 2.40
CA VAL A 214 -25.90 4.90 2.81
C VAL A 214 -24.68 4.89 1.90
N ALA A 215 -23.54 5.29 2.45
CA ALA A 215 -22.26 5.08 1.80
C ALA A 215 -21.85 3.62 2.00
N VAL A 216 -21.48 2.92 0.93
CA VAL A 216 -21.07 1.50 0.98
C VAL A 216 -19.81 1.30 0.14
N ILE A 217 -18.91 0.43 0.60
CA ILE A 217 -17.80 -0.11 -0.18
C ILE A 217 -17.68 -1.63 0.00
N ALA A 218 -17.47 -2.34 -1.09
CA ALA A 218 -17.27 -3.78 -1.15
C ALA A 218 -15.82 -4.16 -1.49
N ASP A 219 -15.48 -5.43 -1.28
CA ASP A 219 -14.16 -6.00 -1.60
C ASP A 219 -13.85 -5.97 -3.12
N ARG A 220 -14.88 -5.98 -3.97
CA ARG A 220 -14.76 -5.96 -5.43
C ARG A 220 -15.90 -5.19 -6.07
N CYS A 221 -15.73 -4.83 -7.35
CA CYS A 221 -16.81 -4.21 -8.11
C CYS A 221 -18.02 -5.14 -8.16
N PHE A 222 -19.20 -4.60 -7.89
CA PHE A 222 -20.43 -5.39 -7.87
C PHE A 222 -21.56 -4.67 -8.57
N ARG A 223 -22.64 -5.42 -8.81
CA ARG A 223 -23.85 -4.94 -9.46
C ARG A 223 -24.96 -4.82 -8.45
N PHE A 224 -25.70 -3.72 -8.50
CA PHE A 224 -26.72 -3.42 -7.49
C PHE A 224 -28.15 -3.76 -7.92
N ALA A 225 -28.40 -4.06 -9.20
CA ALA A 225 -29.76 -4.31 -9.69
C ALA A 225 -30.46 -5.50 -9.00
N LYS A 226 -29.70 -6.55 -8.62
CA LYS A 226 -30.25 -7.68 -7.84
C LYS A 226 -30.56 -7.27 -6.40
N MET A 227 -29.67 -6.50 -5.77
CA MET A 227 -29.86 -6.01 -4.40
C MET A 227 -31.04 -5.04 -4.30
N LYS A 228 -31.15 -4.09 -5.23
CA LYS A 228 -32.29 -3.15 -5.32
C LYS A 228 -33.62 -3.90 -5.39
N ARG A 229 -33.70 -4.95 -6.21
CA ARG A 229 -34.90 -5.82 -6.28
C ARG A 229 -35.14 -6.59 -4.99
N GLU A 230 -34.10 -7.12 -4.36
CA GLU A 230 -34.23 -7.84 -3.10
C GLU A 230 -34.77 -6.94 -1.97
N LEU A 231 -34.24 -5.71 -1.84
CA LEU A 231 -34.70 -4.72 -0.88
C LEU A 231 -36.18 -4.35 -1.10
N LEU A 232 -36.55 -4.10 -2.37
CA LEU A 232 -37.93 -3.79 -2.73
C LEU A 232 -38.87 -4.96 -2.45
N ASN A 233 -38.53 -6.17 -2.91
CA ASN A 233 -39.41 -7.33 -2.82
C ASN A 233 -39.61 -7.83 -1.38
N LYS A 234 -38.56 -7.81 -0.55
CA LYS A 234 -38.63 -8.35 0.82
C LYS A 234 -39.01 -7.31 1.87
N HIS A 235 -38.69 -6.04 1.63
CA HIS A 235 -38.82 -5.00 2.65
C HIS A 235 -39.65 -3.80 2.19
N GLY A 236 -40.09 -3.75 0.93
CA GLY A 236 -40.80 -2.60 0.37
C GLY A 236 -39.94 -1.35 0.24
N LEU A 237 -38.61 -1.47 0.33
CA LEU A 237 -37.70 -0.33 0.31
C LEU A 237 -37.26 -0.01 -1.11
N ALA A 238 -37.78 1.09 -1.66
CA ALA A 238 -37.29 1.67 -2.91
C ALA A 238 -35.91 2.30 -2.67
N SER A 239 -34.94 1.98 -3.52
CA SER A 239 -33.57 2.47 -3.39
C SER A 239 -33.03 3.05 -4.70
N HIS A 240 -32.33 4.17 -4.61
CA HIS A 240 -31.57 4.78 -5.69
C HIS A 240 -30.07 4.61 -5.43
N TRP A 241 -29.29 4.27 -6.45
CA TRP A 241 -27.86 3.98 -6.32
C TRP A 241 -27.06 4.93 -7.21
N SER A 242 -26.29 5.83 -6.60
CA SER A 242 -25.53 6.83 -7.32
C SER A 242 -24.18 6.30 -7.81
N CYS A 243 -23.92 6.44 -9.11
CA CYS A 243 -22.64 6.11 -9.74
C CYS A 243 -21.73 7.33 -9.94
N SER A 244 -22.10 8.54 -9.49
CA SER A 244 -21.32 9.76 -9.72
C SER A 244 -20.12 9.92 -8.79
N HIS A 245 -20.10 9.16 -7.69
CA HIS A 245 -19.05 9.22 -6.66
C HIS A 245 -17.75 8.54 -7.10
N ASP A 246 -16.61 9.09 -6.66
CA ASP A 246 -15.25 8.64 -6.95
C ASP A 246 -14.71 7.81 -5.77
N GLY A 247 -15.46 6.76 -5.42
CA GLY A 247 -15.15 5.87 -4.31
C GLY A 247 -15.81 6.24 -2.97
N TYR A 248 -15.55 5.41 -1.96
CA TYR A 248 -16.21 5.45 -0.65
C TYR A 248 -16.12 6.81 0.04
N ALA A 249 -14.94 7.43 -0.03
CA ALA A 249 -14.70 8.71 0.62
C ALA A 249 -15.65 9.80 0.15
N THR A 250 -15.89 9.88 -1.16
CA THR A 250 -16.83 10.86 -1.72
C THR A 250 -18.29 10.52 -1.43
N CYS A 251 -18.64 9.26 -1.18
CA CYS A 251 -19.95 8.86 -0.67
C CYS A 251 -20.13 9.33 0.78
N VAL A 252 -19.13 9.09 1.63
CA VAL A 252 -19.14 9.52 3.04
C VAL A 252 -19.16 11.04 3.16
N ALA A 253 -18.34 11.74 2.36
CA ALA A 253 -18.31 13.20 2.31
C ALA A 253 -19.68 13.82 2.01
N TYR A 254 -20.49 13.17 1.16
CA TYR A 254 -21.85 13.64 0.86
C TYR A 254 -22.76 13.64 2.09
N GLY A 255 -22.68 12.59 2.92
CA GLY A 255 -23.48 12.47 4.15
C GLY A 255 -22.94 13.28 5.32
N TYR A 256 -21.63 13.50 5.38
CA TYR A 256 -20.90 14.00 6.55
C TYR A 256 -20.40 15.46 6.44
N LEU A 257 -20.06 15.95 5.25
CA LEU A 257 -19.51 17.31 5.10
C LEU A 257 -20.63 18.32 4.79
N PRO A 258 -20.61 19.51 5.42
CA PRO A 258 -21.57 20.55 5.09
C PRO A 258 -21.34 21.08 3.66
N SER A 259 -22.42 21.49 3.01
CA SER A 259 -22.39 22.11 1.69
C SER A 259 -23.31 23.31 1.64
N LEU A 260 -23.24 24.11 0.57
CA LEU A 260 -24.14 25.26 0.37
C LEU A 260 -25.62 24.86 0.39
N LYS A 261 -25.94 23.61 -0.01
CA LYS A 261 -27.31 23.08 -0.03
C LYS A 261 -27.69 22.31 1.23
N LYS A 262 -26.72 22.02 2.10
CA LYS A 262 -26.90 21.15 3.27
C LYS A 262 -26.01 21.66 4.41
N PRO A 263 -26.48 22.64 5.20
CA PRO A 263 -25.72 23.19 6.32
C PRO A 263 -25.50 22.12 7.39
N ILE A 264 -24.54 22.37 8.29
CA ILE A 264 -24.15 21.42 9.36
C ILE A 264 -25.33 20.99 10.24
N ALA A 265 -26.30 21.88 10.47
CA ALA A 265 -27.48 21.62 11.29
C ALA A 265 -28.45 20.60 10.65
N GLU A 266 -28.36 20.37 9.34
CA GLU A 266 -29.17 19.39 8.60
C GLU A 266 -28.44 18.05 8.40
N LEU A 267 -27.19 17.94 8.85
CA LEU A 267 -26.44 16.69 8.82
C LEU A 267 -26.86 15.78 9.98
N ASP A 268 -26.74 14.47 9.77
CA ASP A 268 -26.98 13.49 10.82
C ASP A 268 -25.89 13.60 11.91
N PRO A 269 -26.24 13.95 13.16
CA PRO A 269 -25.24 14.05 14.23
C PRO A 269 -24.75 12.68 14.72
N LEU A 270 -25.52 11.61 14.47
CA LEU A 270 -25.26 10.27 14.99
C LEU A 270 -25.48 9.20 13.90
N PRO A 271 -24.71 9.23 12.81
CA PRO A 271 -24.78 8.21 11.78
C PRO A 271 -24.34 6.85 12.32
N HIS A 272 -24.91 5.77 11.78
CA HIS A 272 -24.51 4.42 12.13
C HIS A 272 -23.33 3.99 11.26
N LEU A 273 -22.25 3.55 11.90
CA LEU A 273 -21.01 3.15 11.24
C LEU A 273 -20.77 1.66 11.44
N TRP A 274 -20.48 0.95 10.35
CA TRP A 274 -20.25 -0.48 10.36
C TRP A 274 -19.03 -0.85 9.51
N ALA A 275 -18.24 -1.80 9.98
CA ALA A 275 -17.17 -2.41 9.19
C ALA A 275 -17.15 -3.93 9.36
N ALA A 276 -16.62 -4.63 8.36
CA ALA A 276 -16.56 -6.09 8.33
C ALA A 276 -15.64 -6.68 9.40
N ASP A 277 -15.81 -7.98 9.67
CA ASP A 277 -14.95 -8.80 10.54
C ASP A 277 -14.81 -8.28 11.98
N GLY A 278 -15.83 -7.57 12.48
CA GLY A 278 -15.79 -6.96 13.81
C GLY A 278 -14.79 -5.82 13.95
N LYS A 279 -14.25 -5.31 12.83
CA LYS A 279 -13.38 -4.14 12.82
C LYS A 279 -14.19 -2.89 13.13
N GLU A 280 -13.53 -1.91 13.74
CA GLU A 280 -14.12 -0.59 13.94
C GLU A 280 -14.11 0.18 12.62
N HIS A 281 -15.22 0.84 12.29
CA HIS A 281 -15.26 1.74 11.16
C HIS A 281 -14.39 2.98 11.47
N PRO A 282 -13.48 3.41 10.58
CA PRO A 282 -12.62 4.56 10.89
C PRO A 282 -13.43 5.85 11.05
N PRO A 283 -12.92 6.87 11.75
CA PRO A 283 -13.63 8.13 11.93
C PRO A 283 -14.09 8.76 10.62
N LEU A 284 -15.29 9.34 10.59
CA LEU A 284 -15.87 9.95 9.38
C LEU A 284 -15.00 11.05 8.79
N GLU A 285 -14.30 11.81 9.64
CA GLU A 285 -13.34 12.82 9.20
C GLU A 285 -12.22 12.22 8.34
N GLU A 286 -11.70 11.05 8.71
CA GLU A 286 -10.63 10.39 7.96
C GLU A 286 -11.19 9.78 6.67
N VAL A 287 -12.32 9.08 6.77
CA VAL A 287 -12.90 8.34 5.65
C VAL A 287 -13.48 9.27 4.58
N SER A 288 -13.99 10.44 4.94
CA SER A 288 -14.52 11.42 3.98
C SER A 288 -13.45 12.06 3.09
N ARG A 289 -12.16 11.89 3.43
CA ARG A 289 -11.05 12.43 2.63
C ARG A 289 -10.75 11.47 1.48
N PRO A 290 -10.78 11.93 0.21
CA PRO A 290 -10.47 11.07 -0.91
C PRO A 290 -9.02 10.56 -0.83
N PRO A 291 -8.75 9.32 -1.28
CA PRO A 291 -7.40 8.79 -1.28
C PRO A 291 -6.50 9.66 -2.16
N VAL A 292 -5.29 9.90 -1.69
CA VAL A 292 -4.29 10.67 -2.41
C VAL A 292 -3.53 9.71 -3.32
N THR A 293 -3.96 9.59 -4.57
CA THR A 293 -3.32 8.75 -5.59
C THR A 293 -2.74 9.60 -6.72
N SER A 294 -1.81 9.03 -7.49
CA SER A 294 -1.28 9.66 -8.71
C SER A 294 -2.41 10.11 -9.66
N LEU A 295 -3.41 9.26 -9.89
CA LEU A 295 -4.57 9.60 -10.71
C LEU A 295 -5.41 10.74 -10.11
N ALA A 296 -5.66 10.73 -8.80
CA ALA A 296 -6.43 11.76 -8.13
C ALA A 296 -5.72 13.13 -8.18
N ILE A 297 -4.40 13.15 -8.01
CA ILE A 297 -3.58 14.37 -8.14
C ILE A 297 -3.62 14.90 -9.57
N ALA A 298 -3.50 14.04 -10.59
CA ALA A 298 -3.61 14.46 -11.99
C ALA A 298 -4.97 15.09 -12.30
N LYS A 299 -6.07 14.43 -11.90
CA LYS A 299 -7.44 14.93 -12.08
C LYS A 299 -7.66 16.26 -11.34
N ARG A 300 -7.14 16.39 -10.12
CA ARG A 300 -7.20 17.64 -9.35
C ARG A 300 -6.48 18.77 -10.08
N ARG A 301 -5.26 18.53 -10.57
CA ARG A 301 -4.47 19.53 -11.31
C ARG A 301 -5.19 19.96 -12.59
N GLU A 302 -5.79 19.02 -13.32
CA GLU A 302 -6.58 19.33 -14.51
C GLU A 302 -7.80 20.20 -14.17
N GLN A 303 -8.56 19.85 -13.14
CA GLN A 303 -9.71 20.65 -12.68
C GLN A 303 -9.28 22.06 -12.23
N GLU A 304 -8.20 22.18 -11.46
CA GLU A 304 -7.64 23.47 -11.06
C GLU A 304 -7.25 24.32 -12.27
N ARG A 305 -6.65 23.71 -13.30
CA ARG A 305 -6.31 24.40 -14.54
C ARG A 305 -7.56 24.90 -15.27
N MET A 306 -8.60 24.08 -15.39
CA MET A 306 -9.87 24.45 -16.04
C MET A 306 -10.57 25.60 -15.29
N THR A 307 -10.73 25.47 -13.97
CA THR A 307 -11.37 26.49 -13.14
C THR A 307 -10.58 27.81 -13.11
N ARG A 308 -9.24 27.77 -13.21
CA ARG A 308 -8.43 28.98 -13.35
C ARG A 308 -8.57 29.63 -14.72
N ALA A 309 -8.62 28.83 -15.78
CA ALA A 309 -8.83 29.33 -17.13
C ALA A 309 -10.21 30.00 -17.28
N GLU A 310 -11.25 29.44 -16.63
CA GLU A 310 -12.60 30.04 -16.58
C GLU A 310 -12.61 31.45 -16.00
N VAL A 311 -11.72 31.76 -15.05
CA VAL A 311 -11.56 33.10 -14.45
C VAL A 311 -10.44 33.93 -15.10
N GLY A 312 -9.94 33.52 -16.27
CA GLY A 312 -8.89 34.22 -17.01
C GLY A 312 -7.51 34.20 -16.34
N LYS A 313 -7.27 33.30 -15.38
CA LYS A 313 -5.99 33.17 -14.69
C LYS A 313 -5.14 32.10 -15.37
N GLY A 314 -3.84 32.38 -15.53
CA GLY A 314 -2.87 31.40 -16.03
C GLY A 314 -2.72 30.17 -15.13
N GLU A 315 -2.05 29.13 -15.65
CA GLU A 315 -1.79 27.89 -14.92
C GLU A 315 -1.09 28.15 -13.58
N SER A 316 -1.44 27.37 -12.56
CA SER A 316 -0.72 27.41 -11.29
C SER A 316 0.68 26.83 -11.40
N ARG A 317 1.60 27.34 -10.57
CA ARG A 317 2.97 26.83 -10.47
C ARG A 317 3.01 25.32 -10.27
N PHE A 318 3.90 24.65 -10.99
CA PHE A 318 4.17 23.22 -10.86
C PHE A 318 4.93 22.94 -9.55
N LYS A 319 4.41 22.02 -8.73
CA LYS A 319 4.96 21.61 -7.42
C LYS A 319 5.57 20.21 -7.52
N GLU A 320 6.35 19.80 -6.53
CA GLU A 320 6.95 18.45 -6.49
C GLU A 320 5.90 17.33 -6.59
N ILE A 321 4.78 17.46 -5.88
CA ILE A 321 3.70 16.46 -5.91
C ILE A 321 3.05 16.32 -7.29
N ASP A 322 3.14 17.34 -8.15
CA ASP A 322 2.59 17.29 -9.51
C ASP A 322 3.46 16.43 -10.45
N LEU A 323 4.71 16.13 -10.05
CA LEU A 323 5.60 15.25 -10.81
C LEU A 323 5.18 13.77 -10.68
N TRP A 324 4.61 13.39 -9.54
CA TRP A 324 4.30 12.00 -9.23
C TRP A 324 3.37 11.33 -10.27
N PRO A 325 2.22 11.92 -10.68
CA PRO A 325 1.37 11.30 -11.69
C PRO A 325 2.02 11.11 -13.05
N LEU A 326 2.91 12.04 -13.41
CA LEU A 326 3.66 11.96 -14.66
C LEU A 326 4.67 10.83 -14.64
N VAL A 327 5.44 10.73 -13.56
CA VAL A 327 6.46 9.68 -13.39
C VAL A 327 5.84 8.30 -13.50
N VAL A 328 4.68 8.09 -12.85
CA VAL A 328 3.96 6.82 -12.89
C VAL A 328 3.37 6.55 -14.27
N ARG A 329 2.69 7.53 -14.88
CA ARG A 329 2.04 7.35 -16.20
C ARG A 329 3.04 7.09 -17.32
N GLU A 330 4.16 7.82 -17.33
CA GLU A 330 5.19 7.70 -18.35
C GLU A 330 6.24 6.62 -18.01
N ASN A 331 6.05 5.90 -16.90
CA ASN A 331 6.95 4.86 -16.39
C ASN A 331 8.43 5.30 -16.34
N ILE A 332 8.69 6.50 -15.82
CA ILE A 332 10.06 7.02 -15.70
C ILE A 332 10.68 6.44 -14.43
N LEU A 333 11.57 5.48 -14.58
CA LEU A 333 12.32 4.88 -13.48
C LEU A 333 13.44 5.82 -12.99
N PRO A 334 13.90 5.73 -11.72
CA PRO A 334 14.98 6.55 -11.17
C PRO A 334 16.37 6.13 -11.66
N ASP A 335 16.54 5.96 -12.97
CA ASP A 335 17.80 5.62 -13.62
C ASP A 335 18.64 6.87 -13.95
N GLU A 336 19.83 6.69 -14.54
CA GLU A 336 20.73 7.81 -14.88
C GLU A 336 20.17 8.77 -15.94
N LEU A 337 19.12 8.39 -16.67
CA LEU A 337 18.51 9.20 -17.73
C LEU A 337 17.15 9.78 -17.32
N CYS A 338 16.74 9.60 -16.06
CA CYS A 338 15.41 9.97 -15.62
C CYS A 338 15.15 11.49 -15.67
N ALA A 339 16.17 12.30 -15.37
CA ALA A 339 16.08 13.77 -15.43
C ALA A 339 15.86 14.27 -16.86
N GLU A 340 16.56 13.69 -17.82
CA GLU A 340 16.45 13.97 -19.25
C GLU A 340 15.07 13.55 -19.77
N ARG A 341 14.57 12.37 -19.36
CA ARG A 341 13.22 11.90 -19.76
C ARG A 341 12.11 12.81 -19.24
N VAL A 342 12.18 13.23 -17.96
CA VAL A 342 11.23 14.19 -17.38
C VAL A 342 11.29 15.53 -18.13
N THR A 343 12.49 16.02 -18.39
CA THR A 343 12.69 17.31 -19.08
C THR A 343 12.23 17.25 -20.55
N ALA A 344 12.48 16.14 -21.25
CA ALA A 344 12.02 15.92 -22.61
C ALA A 344 10.48 15.89 -22.68
N TYR A 345 9.82 15.25 -21.71
CA TYR A 345 8.36 15.31 -21.59
C TYR A 345 7.88 16.75 -21.35
N ALA A 346 8.50 17.45 -20.39
CA ALA A 346 8.10 18.82 -20.04
C ALA A 346 8.16 19.76 -21.25
N LYS A 347 9.22 19.66 -22.07
CA LYS A 347 9.36 20.44 -23.30
C LYS A 347 8.30 20.12 -24.36
N ARG A 348 7.85 18.87 -24.44
CA ARG A 348 6.89 18.42 -25.47
C ARG A 348 5.45 18.76 -25.10
N CYS A 349 5.06 18.57 -23.83
CA CYS A 349 3.66 18.62 -23.41
C CYS A 349 3.42 19.29 -22.04
N GLY A 350 4.45 19.73 -21.32
CA GLY A 350 4.32 20.14 -19.91
C GLY A 350 3.92 21.60 -19.68
N GLY A 351 3.96 22.45 -20.70
CA GLY A 351 3.76 23.90 -20.55
C GLY A 351 4.91 24.61 -19.84
N SER A 352 4.86 25.94 -19.79
CA SER A 352 5.96 26.76 -19.21
C SER A 352 6.20 26.47 -17.74
N ALA A 353 5.13 26.30 -16.94
CA ALA A 353 5.24 26.06 -15.50
C ALA A 353 6.00 24.76 -15.17
N MET A 354 5.83 23.69 -15.95
CA MET A 354 6.56 22.44 -15.76
C MET A 354 8.01 22.54 -16.25
N VAL A 355 8.26 23.21 -17.38
CA VAL A 355 9.62 23.42 -17.90
C VAL A 355 10.46 24.23 -16.91
N GLU A 356 9.93 25.31 -16.37
CA GLU A 356 10.59 26.11 -15.32
C GLU A 356 10.89 25.27 -14.06
N PHE A 357 9.94 24.42 -13.65
CA PHE A 357 10.15 23.50 -12.54
C PHE A 357 11.28 22.51 -12.81
N CYS A 358 11.33 21.89 -14.00
CA CYS A 358 12.38 20.94 -14.37
C CYS A 358 13.74 21.62 -14.43
N TYR A 359 13.82 22.82 -15.02
CA TYR A 359 15.06 23.59 -15.09
C TYR A 359 15.60 23.94 -13.70
N LYS A 360 14.74 24.41 -12.79
CA LYS A 360 15.13 24.77 -11.42
C LYS A 360 15.59 23.57 -10.59
N ASN A 361 14.97 22.41 -10.78
CA ASN A 361 15.19 21.22 -9.96
C ASN A 361 16.05 20.15 -10.65
N TYR A 362 16.65 20.44 -11.81
CA TYR A 362 17.37 19.45 -12.64
C TYR A 362 18.33 18.57 -11.83
N PRO A 363 19.20 19.12 -10.94
CA PRO A 363 20.15 18.30 -10.17
C PRO A 363 19.49 17.30 -9.20
N THR A 364 18.24 17.57 -8.81
CA THR A 364 17.48 16.78 -7.83
C THR A 364 16.35 15.97 -8.45
N LEU A 365 16.16 16.02 -9.78
CA LEU A 365 15.05 15.32 -10.44
C LEU A 365 15.10 13.81 -10.20
N LYS A 366 16.29 13.21 -10.16
CA LYS A 366 16.47 11.78 -9.86
C LYS A 366 15.89 11.40 -8.50
N ASP A 367 16.18 12.19 -7.47
CA ASP A 367 15.65 11.97 -6.12
C ASP A 367 14.13 12.17 -6.06
N LEU A 368 13.59 13.14 -6.81
CA LEU A 368 12.15 13.38 -6.89
C LEU A 368 11.41 12.24 -7.61
N VAL A 369 12.01 11.67 -8.66
CA VAL A 369 11.49 10.48 -9.36
C VAL A 369 11.52 9.27 -8.41
N ALA A 370 12.63 9.05 -7.70
CA ALA A 370 12.74 7.97 -6.71
C ALA A 370 11.69 8.12 -5.60
N ARG A 371 11.51 9.33 -5.06
CA ARG A 371 10.50 9.62 -4.03
C ARG A 371 9.07 9.41 -4.55
N SER A 372 8.81 9.72 -5.82
CA SER A 372 7.50 9.49 -6.44
C SER A 372 7.16 7.99 -6.49
N TRP A 373 8.12 7.13 -6.83
CA TRP A 373 7.93 5.68 -6.79
C TRP A 373 7.85 5.12 -5.37
N GLN A 374 8.64 5.65 -4.43
CA GLN A 374 8.52 5.31 -3.02
C GLN A 374 7.12 5.62 -2.48
N PHE A 375 6.55 6.77 -2.84
CA PHE A 375 5.21 7.16 -2.46
C PHE A 375 4.13 6.33 -3.18
N GLN A 376 4.34 6.00 -4.46
CA GLN A 376 3.45 5.15 -5.23
C GLN A 376 3.32 3.73 -4.65
N ASN A 377 4.40 3.22 -4.08
CA ASN A 377 4.50 1.85 -3.59
C ASN A 377 4.63 1.82 -2.06
N VAL A 378 4.22 2.87 -1.35
CA VAL A 378 4.44 2.96 0.10
C VAL A 378 3.64 1.91 0.87
N GLU A 379 2.42 1.60 0.42
CA GLU A 379 1.60 0.56 1.02
C GLU A 379 2.22 -0.82 0.81
N GLU A 380 2.67 -1.13 -0.41
CA GLU A 380 3.38 -2.39 -0.71
C GLU A 380 4.68 -2.48 0.08
N TYR A 381 5.42 -1.38 0.19
CA TYR A 381 6.63 -1.31 1.00
C TYR A 381 6.32 -1.61 2.47
N VAL A 382 5.30 -0.97 3.05
CA VAL A 382 4.88 -1.21 4.43
C VAL A 382 4.40 -2.65 4.62
N GLU A 383 3.63 -3.19 3.68
CA GLU A 383 3.17 -4.59 3.71
C GLU A 383 4.37 -5.55 3.67
N GLN A 384 5.28 -5.37 2.72
CA GLN A 384 6.49 -6.18 2.62
C GLN A 384 7.34 -6.11 3.90
N HIS A 385 7.49 -4.92 4.50
CA HIS A 385 8.31 -4.74 5.70
C HIS A 385 7.67 -5.27 6.99
N SER A 386 6.33 -5.27 7.05
CA SER A 386 5.56 -5.84 8.17
C SER A 386 5.32 -7.34 8.03
N LYS A 387 5.44 -7.89 6.82
CA LYS A 387 5.27 -9.31 6.54
C LYS A 387 6.26 -10.18 7.33
N PRO A 388 5.82 -11.22 8.07
CA PRO A 388 6.73 -12.14 8.74
C PRO A 388 7.74 -12.78 7.78
N ARG A 389 8.98 -13.02 8.24
CA ARG A 389 10.04 -13.58 7.37
C ARG A 389 9.66 -14.95 6.80
N MET A 390 8.98 -15.78 7.59
CA MET A 390 8.52 -17.10 7.16
C MET A 390 7.47 -17.04 6.04
N SER A 391 6.64 -15.99 5.99
CA SER A 391 5.65 -15.83 4.91
C SER A 391 6.31 -15.69 3.54
N PHE A 392 7.54 -15.15 3.44
CA PHE A 392 8.29 -15.16 2.18
C PHE A 392 8.69 -16.57 1.75
N VAL A 393 9.03 -17.44 2.70
CA VAL A 393 9.37 -18.85 2.41
C VAL A 393 8.12 -19.61 1.96
N GLU A 394 6.97 -19.36 2.60
CA GLU A 394 5.69 -19.98 2.23
C GLU A 394 5.22 -19.53 0.83
N GLU A 395 5.35 -18.25 0.50
CA GLU A 395 5.01 -17.74 -0.84
C GLU A 395 5.94 -18.29 -1.93
N ALA A 396 7.22 -18.41 -1.60
CA ALA A 396 8.21 -19.01 -2.47
C ALA A 396 7.91 -20.49 -2.74
N LEU A 397 7.36 -21.23 -1.75
CA LEU A 397 6.93 -22.61 -1.93
C LEU A 397 5.83 -22.74 -2.98
N CYS A 398 4.91 -21.76 -3.03
CA CYS A 398 3.83 -21.69 -4.02
C CYS A 398 4.28 -21.17 -5.39
N SER A 399 5.48 -20.59 -5.48
CA SER A 399 6.01 -20.06 -6.74
C SER A 399 6.48 -21.18 -7.68
N PRO A 400 6.41 -20.99 -9.00
CA PRO A 400 6.91 -21.97 -9.96
C PRO A 400 8.43 -22.14 -9.82
N CYS A 401 8.91 -23.37 -9.98
CA CYS A 401 10.34 -23.67 -9.98
C CYS A 401 11.02 -23.04 -11.21
N ARG A 402 12.15 -22.36 -11.00
CA ARG A 402 12.96 -21.71 -12.06
C ARG A 402 14.14 -22.55 -12.53
N CYS A 403 14.33 -23.76 -12.01
CA CYS A 403 15.44 -24.61 -12.41
C CYS A 403 15.27 -25.09 -13.86
N PRO A 404 16.34 -25.19 -14.68
CA PRO A 404 16.27 -25.71 -16.05
C PRO A 404 15.70 -27.13 -16.11
N THR A 405 16.08 -27.95 -15.13
CA THR A 405 15.44 -29.23 -14.84
C THR A 405 14.77 -29.12 -13.48
N LEU A 406 13.51 -29.55 -13.39
CA LEU A 406 12.69 -29.39 -12.19
C LEU A 406 13.42 -29.96 -10.96
N GLY A 407 13.74 -29.10 -9.98
CA GLY A 407 14.35 -29.53 -8.74
C GLY A 407 15.88 -29.65 -8.73
N THR A 408 16.61 -29.32 -9.81
CA THR A 408 18.09 -29.46 -9.83
C THR A 408 18.77 -28.75 -8.67
N TRP A 409 18.31 -27.55 -8.31
CA TRP A 409 18.85 -26.81 -7.17
C TRP A 409 18.69 -27.58 -5.85
N LEU A 410 17.50 -28.17 -5.63
CA LEU A 410 17.22 -28.95 -4.42
C LEU A 410 18.09 -30.21 -4.35
N HIS A 411 18.21 -30.93 -5.46
CA HIS A 411 19.05 -32.12 -5.55
C HIS A 411 20.54 -31.81 -5.32
N ALA A 412 21.04 -30.70 -5.87
CA ALA A 412 22.41 -30.27 -5.64
C ALA A 412 22.66 -29.90 -4.18
N ALA A 413 21.67 -29.29 -3.49
CA ALA A 413 21.77 -29.01 -2.06
C ALA A 413 21.80 -30.30 -1.22
N ASP A 414 20.93 -31.27 -1.52
CA ASP A 414 20.94 -32.58 -0.84
C ASP A 414 22.26 -33.33 -1.07
N ASP A 415 22.77 -33.37 -2.31
CA ASP A 415 24.08 -33.98 -2.63
C ASP A 415 25.21 -33.28 -1.86
N LEU A 416 25.20 -31.95 -1.82
CA LEU A 416 26.18 -31.18 -1.08
C LEU A 416 26.14 -31.49 0.42
N PHE A 417 24.95 -31.58 1.03
CA PHE A 417 24.82 -31.96 2.44
C PHE A 417 25.34 -33.39 2.70
N ASN A 418 24.96 -34.34 1.85
CA ASN A 418 25.40 -35.73 1.96
C ASN A 418 26.93 -35.85 1.86
N LYS A 419 27.54 -35.20 0.86
CA LYS A 419 29.01 -35.18 0.65
C LYS A 419 29.78 -34.56 1.82
N ASN A 420 29.14 -33.69 2.59
CA ASN A 420 29.74 -33.04 3.77
C ASN A 420 29.31 -33.66 5.11
N GLY A 421 28.51 -34.74 5.10
CA GLY A 421 27.98 -35.34 6.34
C GLY A 421 27.11 -34.38 7.16
N ILE A 422 26.49 -33.39 6.53
CA ILE A 422 25.60 -32.42 7.19
C ILE A 422 24.20 -33.01 7.24
N ASN A 423 23.61 -33.08 8.44
CA ASN A 423 22.21 -33.46 8.59
C ASN A 423 21.31 -32.34 8.02
N PRO A 424 20.58 -32.58 6.91
CA PRO A 424 19.81 -31.50 6.30
C PRO A 424 18.66 -31.01 7.19
N THR A 425 18.10 -31.88 8.05
CA THR A 425 17.01 -31.52 8.96
C THR A 425 17.51 -30.55 10.04
N GLU A 426 18.70 -30.80 10.59
CA GLU A 426 19.33 -29.90 11.57
C GLU A 426 19.67 -28.55 10.95
N TRP A 427 20.23 -28.56 9.73
CA TRP A 427 20.52 -27.34 8.99
C TRP A 427 19.24 -26.54 8.68
N CYS A 428 18.20 -27.18 8.16
CA CYS A 428 16.93 -26.53 7.88
C CYS A 428 16.29 -25.96 9.15
N SER A 429 16.31 -26.71 10.26
CA SER A 429 15.84 -26.23 11.55
C SER A 429 16.61 -25.01 12.02
N ALA A 430 17.94 -24.98 11.85
CA ALA A 430 18.74 -23.82 12.22
C ALA A 430 18.41 -22.57 11.39
N VAL A 431 18.18 -22.75 10.08
CA VAL A 431 17.76 -21.64 9.20
C VAL A 431 16.36 -21.16 9.55
N VAL A 432 15.40 -22.06 9.78
CA VAL A 432 14.03 -21.72 10.18
C VAL A 432 14.04 -21.02 11.54
N ASP A 433 14.77 -21.53 12.53
CA ASP A 433 14.93 -20.92 13.85
C ASP A 433 15.46 -19.49 13.74
N ALA A 434 16.46 -19.26 12.88
CA ALA A 434 17.00 -17.93 12.63
C ALA A 434 15.97 -17.02 11.95
N LEU A 435 15.24 -17.50 10.94
CA LEU A 435 14.21 -16.70 10.26
C LEU A 435 13.05 -16.32 11.20
N VAL A 436 12.63 -17.23 12.09
CA VAL A 436 11.54 -17.02 13.04
C VAL A 436 11.97 -16.12 14.19
N ASN A 437 13.06 -16.47 14.86
CA ASN A 437 13.46 -15.83 16.12
C ASN A 437 14.45 -14.68 15.92
N GLY A 438 14.95 -14.50 14.70
CA GLY A 438 15.96 -13.49 14.40
C GLY A 438 17.30 -13.78 15.09
N ARG A 439 18.03 -12.72 15.37
CA ARG A 439 19.29 -12.77 16.14
C ARG A 439 19.02 -13.02 17.62
N THR A 440 19.27 -14.25 18.04
CA THR A 440 19.33 -14.64 19.46
C THR A 440 20.57 -15.48 19.70
N LYS A 441 20.88 -15.74 20.98
CA LYS A 441 22.03 -16.54 21.34
C LYS A 441 21.91 -17.95 20.75
N GLY A 442 22.82 -18.27 19.84
CA GLY A 442 22.87 -19.57 19.17
C GLY A 442 22.01 -19.65 17.90
N ASN A 443 21.55 -18.53 17.34
CA ASN A 443 20.77 -18.51 16.10
C ASN A 443 21.52 -17.86 14.91
N VAL A 444 22.81 -17.57 15.06
CA VAL A 444 23.65 -17.15 13.93
C VAL A 444 24.09 -18.39 13.17
N VAL A 445 23.68 -18.54 11.92
CA VAL A 445 24.05 -19.70 11.11
C VAL A 445 25.36 -19.39 10.39
N THR A 446 26.35 -20.27 10.53
CA THR A 446 27.69 -20.08 9.95
C THR A 446 28.08 -21.27 9.08
N HIS A 447 28.44 -21.01 7.84
CA HIS A 447 28.96 -21.96 6.87
C HIS A 447 30.48 -21.77 6.75
N ALA A 448 31.28 -22.80 6.97
CA ALA A 448 32.74 -22.73 6.84
C ALA A 448 33.24 -23.42 5.53
N GLY A 449 34.02 -22.72 4.69
CA GLY A 449 34.53 -23.13 3.35
C GLY A 449 35.50 -22.10 2.71
N VAL A 450 36.08 -22.33 1.53
CA VAL A 450 37.11 -21.46 0.91
C VAL A 450 36.48 -20.30 0.11
N PHE A 451 36.76 -19.04 0.45
CA PHE A 451 36.23 -17.84 -0.23
C PHE A 451 37.25 -16.67 -0.33
N THR A 452 36.90 -15.62 -1.10
CA THR A 452 37.69 -14.39 -1.35
C THR A 452 37.09 -13.17 -0.65
N ALA A 453 37.92 -12.40 0.06
CA ALA A 453 37.46 -11.43 1.05
C ALA A 453 36.91 -10.14 0.44
N PRO A 454 35.86 -9.53 1.03
CA PRO A 454 35.35 -8.23 0.60
C PRO A 454 36.35 -7.09 0.91
N PRO A 455 36.32 -5.99 0.14
CA PRO A 455 37.18 -4.83 0.35
C PRO A 455 36.87 -4.12 1.67
N LYS A 456 37.92 -3.58 2.31
CA LYS A 456 37.81 -2.80 3.56
C LYS A 456 37.24 -1.42 3.24
N ASN A 457 36.01 -1.14 3.65
CA ASN A 457 35.46 0.22 3.70
C ASN A 457 35.50 0.74 5.16
N GLY A 458 35.44 2.07 5.34
CA GLY A 458 35.42 2.69 6.68
C GLY A 458 34.09 2.56 7.43
N PHE A 459 33.04 2.03 6.78
CA PHE A 459 31.68 1.93 7.31
C PHE A 459 31.05 0.58 6.95
N PRO A 460 31.54 -0.54 7.52
CA PRO A 460 31.18 -1.90 7.10
C PRO A 460 29.72 -2.29 7.35
N LEU A 461 28.99 -1.50 8.12
CA LEU A 461 27.58 -1.75 8.49
C LEU A 461 26.63 -0.68 7.93
N LEU A 462 27.07 0.13 6.95
CA LEU A 462 26.17 1.08 6.28
C LEU A 462 25.02 0.30 5.60
N ASP A 463 23.81 0.85 5.65
CA ASP A 463 22.57 0.26 5.13
C ASP A 463 22.04 -0.98 5.89
N LEU A 464 22.73 -1.43 6.96
CA LEU A 464 22.22 -2.51 7.81
C LEU A 464 20.86 -2.17 8.42
N GLU A 465 20.54 -0.89 8.64
CA GLU A 465 19.23 -0.45 9.10
C GLU A 465 18.09 -0.69 8.12
N LYS A 466 18.39 -0.94 6.85
CA LYS A 466 17.40 -1.25 5.81
C LYS A 466 17.25 -2.76 5.63
N ALA A 467 18.25 -3.53 6.05
CA ALA A 467 18.24 -4.97 5.94
C ALA A 467 17.08 -5.61 6.73
N ARG A 468 16.65 -6.78 6.25
CA ARG A 468 15.76 -7.70 6.99
C ARG A 468 16.38 -9.08 7.25
N LEU A 469 17.57 -9.26 6.70
CA LEU A 469 18.44 -10.42 6.81
C LEU A 469 19.85 -9.97 6.43
N THR A 470 20.85 -10.46 7.16
CA THR A 470 22.25 -10.17 6.89
C THR A 470 22.95 -11.43 6.40
N ILE A 471 23.71 -11.30 5.31
CA ILE A 471 24.65 -12.32 4.85
C ILE A 471 26.04 -11.70 4.91
N LEU A 472 26.91 -12.25 5.75
CA LEU A 472 28.32 -11.89 5.83
C LEU A 472 29.10 -12.88 4.96
N ASP A 473 29.24 -12.52 3.68
CA ASP A 473 29.95 -13.36 2.72
C ASP A 473 31.48 -13.18 2.85
N ASP A 474 32.20 -14.31 2.92
CA ASP A 474 33.62 -14.42 3.28
C ASP A 474 34.02 -13.58 4.51
N CYS A 475 33.27 -13.73 5.59
CA CYS A 475 33.51 -13.04 6.84
C CYS A 475 34.87 -13.45 7.43
N ARG A 476 35.76 -12.46 7.56
CA ARG A 476 37.01 -12.58 8.31
C ARG A 476 36.80 -11.97 9.69
N PHE A 477 36.89 -12.79 10.74
CA PHE A 477 36.80 -12.33 12.12
C PHE A 477 38.01 -11.44 12.46
N ASN A 478 37.90 -10.14 12.18
CA ASN A 478 38.96 -9.16 12.31
C ASN A 478 38.52 -7.98 13.17
N GLU A 479 39.13 -7.86 14.34
CA GLU A 479 38.83 -6.83 15.34
C GLU A 479 39.04 -5.39 14.83
N ASN A 480 39.91 -5.21 13.82
CA ASN A 480 40.16 -3.89 13.21
C ASN A 480 39.06 -3.46 12.23
N ILE A 481 38.20 -4.40 11.79
CA ILE A 481 37.06 -4.10 10.91
C ILE A 481 35.80 -3.98 11.75
N LEU A 482 35.52 -4.99 12.56
CA LEU A 482 34.41 -5.01 13.52
C LEU A 482 34.95 -5.53 14.85
N SER A 483 34.87 -4.72 15.90
CA SER A 483 35.33 -5.16 17.22
C SER A 483 34.52 -6.36 17.71
N TYR A 484 35.15 -7.27 18.44
CA TYR A 484 34.45 -8.47 18.94
C TYR A 484 33.29 -8.10 19.88
N ASN A 485 33.42 -7.02 20.65
CA ASN A 485 32.33 -6.48 21.47
C ASN A 485 31.12 -6.09 20.61
N LEU A 486 31.34 -5.37 19.50
CA LEU A 486 30.27 -4.98 18.58
C LEU A 486 29.61 -6.20 17.94
N GLN A 487 30.42 -7.18 17.50
CA GLN A 487 29.92 -8.43 16.94
C GLN A 487 29.09 -9.21 17.97
N LEU A 488 29.51 -9.28 19.23
CA LEU A 488 28.75 -9.91 20.31
C LEU A 488 27.42 -9.20 20.55
N LEU A 489 27.42 -7.87 20.65
CA LEU A 489 26.17 -7.10 20.76
C LEU A 489 25.25 -7.38 19.58
N TRP A 490 25.82 -7.46 18.38
CA TRP A 490 25.06 -7.77 17.19
C TRP A 490 24.49 -9.18 17.24
N PHE A 491 25.29 -10.21 17.46
CA PHE A 491 24.84 -11.62 17.47
C PHE A 491 23.88 -11.93 18.63
N GLU A 492 23.93 -11.18 19.72
CA GLU A 492 23.02 -11.35 20.88
C GLU A 492 21.65 -10.69 20.73
N GLY A 493 21.39 -9.97 19.64
CA GLY A 493 20.15 -9.21 19.53
C GLY A 493 20.17 -7.86 20.26
N LYS A 494 21.32 -7.43 20.79
CA LYS A 494 21.43 -6.15 21.51
C LYS A 494 21.55 -4.98 20.54
N SER A 495 21.06 -3.81 20.96
CA SER A 495 21.19 -2.60 20.15
C SER A 495 22.63 -2.10 20.15
N PHE A 496 23.11 -1.57 19.03
CA PHE A 496 24.42 -0.92 18.93
C PHE A 496 24.37 0.29 18.00
N VAL A 497 25.46 1.07 17.93
CA VAL A 497 25.56 2.26 17.09
C VAL A 497 26.33 1.92 15.81
N ILE A 498 25.73 2.19 14.66
CA ILE A 498 26.36 2.15 13.35
C ILE A 498 26.97 3.53 13.07
N ALA A 499 28.29 3.55 12.93
CA ALA A 499 29.01 4.73 12.48
C ALA A 499 28.61 5.06 11.03
N ARG A 500 28.46 6.36 10.72
CA ARG A 500 28.08 6.86 9.40
C ARG A 500 28.96 8.04 9.01
N PRO A 501 29.22 8.24 7.70
CA PRO A 501 29.99 9.38 7.22
C PRO A 501 29.22 10.70 7.50
N GLN A 502 29.79 11.58 8.34
CA GLN A 502 29.10 12.77 8.86
C GLN A 502 28.91 13.90 7.83
N ASN A 503 29.59 13.81 6.68
CA ASN A 503 29.34 14.69 5.54
C ASN A 503 28.00 14.42 4.84
N ASN A 504 27.49 13.19 4.93
CA ASN A 504 26.26 12.77 4.23
C ASN A 504 25.09 12.53 5.19
N PHE A 505 25.36 12.33 6.48
CA PHE A 505 24.34 11.97 7.48
C PHE A 505 24.44 12.83 8.73
N THR A 506 23.29 13.20 9.29
CA THR A 506 23.21 13.80 10.62
C THR A 506 23.36 12.72 11.69
N GLY A 507 24.56 12.60 12.26
CA GLY A 507 24.84 11.71 13.39
C GLY A 507 24.94 10.22 13.03
N HIS A 508 25.12 9.41 14.05
CA HIS A 508 25.19 7.95 13.95
C HIS A 508 23.81 7.31 14.09
N LEU A 509 23.66 6.07 13.61
CA LEU A 509 22.39 5.36 13.65
C LEU A 509 22.41 4.30 14.75
N ARG A 510 21.32 4.12 15.49
CA ARG A 510 21.20 3.01 16.45
C ARG A 510 20.48 1.83 15.79
N TYR A 511 21.17 0.72 15.62
CA TYR A 511 20.58 -0.53 15.13
C TYR A 511 19.96 -1.30 16.28
N ALA A 512 18.68 -1.65 16.15
CA ALA A 512 17.92 -2.37 17.17
C ALA A 512 17.00 -3.46 16.59
N LYS A 513 17.01 -3.68 15.27
CA LYS A 513 16.24 -4.76 14.63
C LYS A 513 16.75 -6.12 15.04
N ASP A 514 15.98 -7.16 14.82
CA ASP A 514 16.29 -8.56 15.16
C ASP A 514 16.62 -9.40 13.92
N ASP A 515 17.13 -8.79 12.84
CA ASP A 515 17.36 -9.51 11.57
C ASP A 515 18.32 -10.71 11.73
N PRO A 516 18.01 -11.86 11.11
CA PRO A 516 18.87 -13.05 11.16
C PRO A 516 20.19 -12.81 10.43
N ILE A 517 21.22 -13.50 10.91
CA ILE A 517 22.59 -13.37 10.41
C ILE A 517 23.05 -14.73 9.91
N PHE A 518 23.46 -14.75 8.66
CA PHE A 518 24.11 -15.88 7.99
C PHE A 518 25.55 -15.49 7.68
N ILE A 519 26.50 -16.35 8.00
CA ILE A 519 27.92 -16.07 7.83
C ILE A 519 28.51 -17.16 6.94
N THR A 520 29.23 -16.78 5.89
CA THR A 520 30.17 -17.70 5.23
C THR A 520 31.58 -17.28 5.64
N THR A 521 32.48 -18.23 5.90
CA THR A 521 33.86 -17.94 6.34
C THR A 521 34.76 -19.13 6.00
N VAL A 522 36.08 -19.03 6.16
CA VAL A 522 36.97 -20.19 6.04
C VAL A 522 37.17 -20.89 7.38
N GLU A 523 37.35 -22.21 7.36
CA GLU A 523 37.57 -22.99 8.59
C GLU A 523 38.80 -22.51 9.37
N ALA A 524 39.85 -22.05 8.67
CA ALA A 524 41.03 -21.46 9.29
C ALA A 524 40.71 -20.22 10.14
N ASP A 525 39.69 -19.43 9.79
CA ASP A 525 39.29 -18.25 10.58
C ASP A 525 38.52 -18.66 11.82
N ILE A 526 37.70 -19.72 11.75
CA ILE A 526 37.08 -20.33 12.94
C ILE A 526 38.15 -20.88 13.88
N HIS A 527 39.21 -21.51 13.35
CA HIS A 527 40.34 -21.98 14.16
C HIS A 527 41.17 -20.82 14.72
N ALA A 528 41.39 -19.75 13.94
CA ALA A 528 42.07 -18.55 14.41
C ALA A 528 41.30 -17.89 15.55
N LEU A 529 39.97 -17.79 15.40
CA LEU A 529 39.07 -17.34 16.45
C LEU A 529 39.25 -18.22 17.70
N LYS A 530 39.13 -19.55 17.60
CA LYS A 530 39.35 -20.49 18.73
C LYS A 530 40.72 -20.37 19.42
N ARG A 531 41.76 -19.95 18.71
CA ARG A 531 43.12 -19.75 19.29
C ARG A 531 43.27 -18.42 20.03
N GLY A 532 42.36 -17.46 19.82
CA GLY A 532 42.32 -16.23 20.59
C GLY A 532 41.96 -16.53 22.05
N LEU A 533 42.87 -16.22 22.98
CA LEU A 533 42.74 -16.53 24.42
C LEU A 533 41.83 -15.55 25.19
N GLY A 534 40.77 -15.03 24.56
CA GLY A 534 39.86 -14.05 25.18
C GLY A 534 38.50 -14.62 25.56
N GLN A 535 37.93 -14.18 26.69
CA GLN A 535 36.56 -14.55 27.10
C GLN A 535 35.51 -14.21 26.03
N ASP A 536 35.73 -13.11 25.29
CA ASP A 536 34.83 -12.66 24.21
C ASP A 536 34.74 -13.64 23.04
N VAL A 537 35.84 -14.33 22.73
CA VAL A 537 35.91 -15.34 21.66
C VAL A 537 35.04 -16.55 21.99
N GLU A 538 35.18 -17.07 23.21
CA GLU A 538 34.37 -18.21 23.67
C GLU A 538 32.88 -17.84 23.70
N MET A 539 32.58 -16.60 24.10
CA MET A 539 31.21 -16.08 24.03
C MET A 539 30.72 -16.04 22.59
N MET A 540 31.53 -15.60 21.63
CA MET A 540 31.16 -15.51 20.22
C MET A 540 30.85 -16.88 19.63
N LEU A 541 31.71 -17.86 19.85
CA LEU A 541 31.51 -19.24 19.38
C LEU A 541 30.20 -19.85 19.89
N LYS A 542 29.79 -19.53 21.13
CA LYS A 542 28.49 -19.96 21.69
C LYS A 542 27.27 -19.34 21.01
N ARG A 543 27.43 -18.34 20.12
CA ARG A 543 26.33 -17.72 19.35
C ARG A 543 26.22 -18.29 17.93
N LEU A 544 27.25 -19.00 17.45
CA LEU A 544 27.29 -19.56 16.10
C LEU A 544 26.78 -21.01 16.08
N ARG A 545 25.89 -21.35 15.15
CA ARG A 545 25.63 -22.72 14.70
C ARG A 545 26.48 -22.97 13.45
N ILE A 546 27.55 -23.76 13.61
CA ILE A 546 28.57 -23.93 12.57
C ILE A 546 28.30 -25.21 11.78
N PHE A 547 28.22 -25.08 10.47
CA PHE A 547 28.15 -26.19 9.52
C PHE A 547 29.40 -26.17 8.63
N SER A 548 30.20 -27.23 8.68
CA SER A 548 31.50 -27.31 7.98
C SER A 548 31.36 -28.00 6.63
N PHE A 549 31.76 -27.31 5.55
CA PHE A 549 31.80 -27.85 4.20
C PHE A 549 33.25 -28.16 3.81
N HIS A 550 33.65 -29.43 3.93
CA HIS A 550 35.01 -29.90 3.66
C HIS A 550 35.16 -30.57 2.29
N TYR A 551 34.05 -31.03 1.69
CA TYR A 551 34.05 -31.63 0.36
C TYR A 551 34.38 -30.58 -0.69
N LYS A 552 35.50 -30.79 -1.39
CA LYS A 552 35.89 -29.98 -2.54
C LYS A 552 35.20 -30.52 -3.78
N ILE A 553 34.30 -29.74 -4.34
CA ILE A 553 33.61 -30.09 -5.59
C ILE A 553 34.65 -30.15 -6.72
N PRO A 554 34.85 -31.30 -7.38
CA PRO A 554 35.71 -31.42 -8.55
C PRO A 554 35.29 -30.41 -9.63
N ARG A 555 36.26 -29.87 -10.39
CA ARG A 555 35.96 -28.81 -11.38
C ARG A 555 34.93 -29.23 -12.43
N ASP A 556 34.92 -30.50 -12.78
CA ASP A 556 34.00 -31.15 -13.71
C ASP A 556 32.59 -31.38 -13.12
N GLU A 557 32.45 -31.31 -11.79
CA GLU A 557 31.16 -31.40 -11.09
C GLU A 557 30.56 -30.04 -10.71
N ILE A 558 31.25 -28.92 -10.98
CA ILE A 558 30.75 -27.57 -10.64
C ILE A 558 29.55 -27.24 -11.54
N LEU A 559 28.37 -27.18 -10.93
CA LEU A 559 27.13 -26.78 -11.58
C LEU A 559 26.93 -25.25 -11.49
N SER A 560 26.67 -24.60 -12.61
CA SER A 560 26.14 -23.24 -12.63
C SER A 560 24.63 -23.29 -12.38
N LEU A 561 24.22 -23.02 -11.16
CA LEU A 561 22.81 -23.07 -10.76
C LEU A 561 22.27 -21.66 -10.58
N GLU A 562 21.23 -21.34 -11.34
CA GLU A 562 20.41 -20.16 -11.02
C GLU A 562 19.68 -20.39 -9.68
N PRO A 563 19.54 -19.34 -8.86
CA PRO A 563 18.76 -19.42 -7.64
C PRO A 563 17.33 -19.83 -7.94
N CYS A 564 16.76 -20.64 -7.04
CA CYS A 564 15.38 -21.06 -7.16
C CYS A 564 14.68 -20.97 -5.81
N ALA A 565 13.89 -19.89 -5.66
CA ALA A 565 13.03 -19.62 -4.52
C ALA A 565 12.22 -20.84 -4.07
N ALA A 566 11.53 -21.48 -5.03
CA ALA A 566 10.68 -22.63 -4.76
C ALA A 566 11.47 -23.85 -4.28
N CYS A 567 12.65 -24.11 -4.83
CA CYS A 567 13.49 -25.23 -4.38
C CYS A 567 14.07 -24.97 -2.99
N PHE A 568 14.49 -23.74 -2.69
CA PHE A 568 14.95 -23.36 -1.36
C PHE A 568 13.83 -23.47 -0.31
N ALA A 569 12.63 -22.98 -0.62
CA ALA A 569 11.47 -23.12 0.25
C ALA A 569 11.07 -24.58 0.47
N LYS A 570 11.10 -25.41 -0.59
CA LYS A 570 10.88 -26.86 -0.48
C LYS A 570 11.91 -27.53 0.42
N LEU A 571 13.18 -27.13 0.34
CA LEU A 571 14.22 -27.65 1.22
C LEU A 571 13.91 -27.32 2.69
N LEU A 572 13.61 -26.06 2.99
CA LEU A 572 13.37 -25.59 4.36
C LEU A 572 12.08 -26.13 4.99
N LEU A 573 11.02 -26.21 4.20
CA LEU A 573 9.68 -26.61 4.64
C LEU A 573 9.41 -28.10 4.42
N ARG A 574 10.41 -28.89 4.02
CA ARG A 574 10.23 -30.33 3.87
C ARG A 574 9.83 -30.95 5.21
N PRO A 575 8.83 -31.84 5.25
CA PRO A 575 8.53 -32.57 6.47
C PRO A 575 9.80 -33.33 6.89
N PRO A 576 10.10 -33.40 8.20
CA PRO A 576 11.21 -34.21 8.69
C PRO A 576 10.98 -35.64 8.19
N LEU A 577 11.99 -36.19 7.52
CA LEU A 577 11.92 -37.58 7.07
C LEU A 577 11.63 -38.44 8.31
N PRO A 578 10.68 -39.38 8.24
CA PRO A 578 10.47 -40.32 9.33
C PRO A 578 11.81 -40.97 9.60
N VAL A 579 12.31 -40.83 10.83
CA VAL A 579 13.58 -41.41 11.24
C VAL A 579 13.43 -42.92 11.06
N SER A 580 13.97 -43.45 9.96
CA SER A 580 14.04 -44.89 9.77
C SER A 580 14.85 -45.42 10.95
N LEU A 581 14.18 -46.22 11.78
CA LEU A 581 14.77 -46.98 12.89
C LEU A 581 15.73 -48.04 12.33
N SER A 582 16.80 -47.63 11.68
CA SER A 582 17.88 -48.49 11.23
C SER A 582 18.95 -48.49 12.30
N SER A 583 18.90 -49.55 13.11
CA SER A 583 19.96 -50.13 13.94
C SER A 583 21.37 -49.54 13.74
N ALA A 584 21.81 -48.71 14.69
CA ALA A 584 23.22 -48.33 14.85
C ALA A 584 23.80 -49.04 16.07
N THR A 585 24.39 -50.22 15.85
CA THR A 585 25.48 -50.74 16.67
C THR A 585 26.77 -50.09 16.19
N SER A 586 27.17 -48.97 16.79
CA SER A 586 28.58 -48.56 16.83
C SER A 586 28.83 -47.63 18.02
N SER A 587 29.61 -48.17 18.94
CA SER A 587 30.16 -47.53 20.12
C SER A 587 31.12 -46.41 19.74
N GLY A 588 30.82 -45.18 20.16
CA GLY A 588 31.73 -44.05 20.17
C GLY A 588 31.35 -43.12 21.33
N GLY A 589 31.93 -43.39 22.50
CA GLY A 589 31.63 -42.66 23.73
C GLY A 589 32.10 -41.21 23.67
N TYR A 590 31.14 -40.29 23.71
CA TYR A 590 31.30 -38.99 24.34
C TYR A 590 30.28 -38.93 25.48
N SER A 591 30.81 -38.80 26.69
CA SER A 591 30.04 -38.67 27.92
C SER A 591 29.38 -37.29 27.99
N ASP A 592 28.04 -37.29 27.93
CA ASP A 592 27.21 -36.14 28.27
C ASP A 592 27.40 -35.72 29.74
N PRO A 593 27.41 -34.41 30.06
CA PRO A 593 27.39 -33.93 31.44
C PRO A 593 25.97 -34.06 32.05
N PRO A 594 25.86 -34.07 33.39
CA PRO A 594 24.65 -34.49 34.09
C PRO A 594 23.49 -33.51 33.89
N ALA A 595 22.31 -34.10 33.69
CA ALA A 595 21.03 -33.42 33.55
C ALA A 595 20.71 -32.52 34.75
N THR A 596 20.73 -31.21 34.54
CA THR A 596 20.10 -30.23 35.42
C THR A 596 18.56 -30.31 35.34
N GLU A 597 17.95 -30.12 36.49
CA GLU A 597 16.53 -30.30 36.81
C GLU A 597 15.53 -29.73 35.80
N LYS A 598 14.49 -30.53 35.54
CA LYS A 598 13.32 -30.21 34.74
C LYS A 598 12.62 -28.96 35.28
N ARG A 599 12.81 -27.82 34.60
CA ARG A 599 11.89 -26.68 34.68
C ARG A 599 10.57 -27.08 34.01
N LYS A 600 9.49 -27.19 34.80
CA LYS A 600 8.11 -27.34 34.30
C LYS A 600 7.78 -26.15 33.40
N SER A 601 7.66 -26.39 32.10
CA SER A 601 7.08 -25.46 31.15
C SER A 601 5.58 -25.36 31.43
N TYR A 602 5.12 -24.19 31.86
CA TYR A 602 3.69 -23.88 31.92
C TYR A 602 3.20 -23.64 30.49
N GLU A 603 2.17 -24.39 30.07
CA GLU A 603 1.52 -24.25 28.78
C GLU A 603 0.94 -22.83 28.63
N ALA A 604 1.33 -22.17 27.53
CA ALA A 604 0.94 -20.79 27.21
C ALA A 604 -0.45 -20.77 26.58
N THR A 605 -1.49 -20.69 27.41
CA THR A 605 -2.81 -20.17 27.03
C THR A 605 -3.02 -18.89 27.83
N GLY A 606 -2.95 -17.71 27.22
CA GLY A 606 -3.03 -16.48 28.01
C GLY A 606 -3.40 -15.24 27.22
N SER A 607 -4.70 -14.94 27.20
CA SER A 607 -5.18 -13.55 27.15
C SER A 607 -4.48 -12.74 28.25
N THR A 608 -4.10 -11.49 27.94
CA THR A 608 -3.59 -10.54 28.93
C THR A 608 -4.57 -10.45 30.12
N PRO A 609 -4.10 -10.59 31.38
CA PRO A 609 -4.99 -10.60 32.54
C PRO A 609 -5.75 -9.27 32.66
N ASP A 610 -7.05 -9.34 32.96
CA ASP A 610 -7.92 -8.17 33.11
C ASP A 610 -7.42 -7.28 34.28
N PRO A 611 -7.03 -6.02 34.04
CA PRO A 611 -6.49 -5.10 35.05
C PRO A 611 -7.47 -4.75 36.17
N LYS A 612 -8.74 -5.16 36.11
CA LYS A 612 -9.78 -4.74 37.07
C LYS A 612 -9.63 -5.29 38.50
N LYS A 613 -8.77 -6.30 38.76
CA LYS A 613 -8.61 -6.87 40.12
C LYS A 613 -7.15 -7.22 40.48
N PRO A 614 -6.23 -6.24 40.49
CA PRO A 614 -4.81 -6.52 40.65
C PRO A 614 -4.47 -7.16 42.00
N ALA A 615 -5.18 -6.82 43.08
CA ALA A 615 -4.95 -7.41 44.41
C ALA A 615 -5.05 -8.95 44.45
N SER A 616 -5.73 -9.57 43.48
CA SER A 616 -5.88 -11.03 43.40
C SER A 616 -4.84 -11.72 42.52
N TRP A 617 -3.93 -10.95 41.92
CA TRP A 617 -2.95 -11.49 40.98
C TRP A 617 -1.83 -12.22 41.71
N SER A 618 -1.58 -13.47 41.30
CA SER A 618 -0.37 -14.19 41.66
C SER A 618 0.87 -13.54 41.03
N VAL A 619 2.08 -13.86 41.53
CA VAL A 619 3.36 -13.47 40.90
C VAL A 619 3.37 -13.82 39.41
N ALA A 620 2.90 -15.02 39.03
CA ALA A 620 2.83 -15.44 37.63
C ALA A 620 1.86 -14.61 36.78
N THR A 621 0.81 -14.04 37.40
CA THR A 621 -0.11 -13.12 36.73
C THR A 621 0.54 -11.75 36.55
N VAL A 622 1.28 -11.26 37.54
CA VAL A 622 2.07 -10.02 37.45
C VAL A 622 3.13 -10.13 36.35
N CYS A 623 3.83 -11.26 36.24
CA CYS A 623 4.81 -11.49 35.17
C CYS A 623 4.18 -11.40 33.78
N ARG A 624 3.03 -12.07 33.57
CA ARG A 624 2.28 -12.00 32.30
C ARG A 624 1.79 -10.58 31.99
N PHE A 625 1.38 -9.83 33.00
CA PHE A 625 1.03 -8.42 32.84
C PHE A 625 2.25 -7.59 32.39
N LEU A 626 3.40 -7.75 33.05
CA LEU A 626 4.63 -7.03 32.70
C LEU A 626 5.10 -7.36 31.27
N GLU A 627 5.04 -8.63 30.87
CA GLU A 627 5.31 -9.05 29.51
C GLU A 627 4.33 -8.41 28.52
N GLY A 628 3.03 -8.38 28.85
CA GLY A 628 1.99 -7.74 28.05
C GLY A 628 2.11 -6.22 27.89
N ILE A 629 2.93 -5.56 28.72
CA ILE A 629 3.27 -4.13 28.59
C ILE A 629 4.73 -3.90 28.18
N ASP A 630 5.36 -4.88 27.53
CA ASP A 630 6.75 -4.84 27.01
C ASP A 630 7.82 -4.63 28.09
N LEU A 631 7.54 -5.02 29.34
CA LEU A 631 8.46 -4.96 30.47
C LEU A 631 8.94 -6.37 30.89
N GLY A 632 8.96 -7.33 29.97
CA GLY A 632 9.42 -8.71 30.24
C GLY A 632 10.85 -8.80 30.81
N HIS A 633 11.72 -7.85 30.49
CA HIS A 633 13.10 -7.82 30.98
C HIS A 633 13.25 -7.59 32.51
N VAL A 634 12.23 -7.04 33.18
CA VAL A 634 12.24 -6.86 34.65
C VAL A 634 11.55 -8.01 35.39
N VAL A 635 10.94 -8.96 34.69
CA VAL A 635 10.26 -10.13 35.29
C VAL A 635 11.14 -10.89 36.29
N PRO A 636 12.43 -11.19 36.02
CA PRO A 636 13.27 -11.88 36.99
C PRO A 636 13.37 -11.16 38.34
N SER A 637 13.36 -9.82 38.34
CA SER A 637 13.39 -9.00 39.55
C SER A 637 12.09 -9.14 40.36
N PHE A 638 10.93 -9.13 39.69
CA PHE A 638 9.63 -9.31 40.35
C PHE A 638 9.47 -10.72 40.91
N VAL A 639 9.94 -11.73 40.18
CA VAL A 639 9.92 -13.12 40.66
C VAL A 639 10.84 -13.30 41.86
N ALA A 640 12.06 -12.77 41.80
CA ALA A 640 13.03 -12.87 42.90
C ALA A 640 12.53 -12.19 44.19
N ASN A 641 11.78 -11.09 44.06
CA ASN A 641 11.21 -10.35 45.18
C ASN A 641 9.79 -10.80 45.57
N GLY A 642 9.25 -11.84 44.92
CA GLY A 642 7.92 -12.37 45.24
C GLY A 642 6.78 -11.36 45.04
N VAL A 643 6.89 -10.47 44.07
CA VAL A 643 5.94 -9.36 43.85
C VAL A 643 4.66 -9.89 43.22
N ASP A 644 3.67 -10.18 44.06
CA ASP A 644 2.30 -10.45 43.66
C ASP A 644 1.51 -9.14 43.47
N GLY A 645 0.25 -9.22 43.05
CA GLY A 645 -0.52 -8.03 42.73
C GLY A 645 -0.95 -7.20 43.93
N ALA A 646 -1.05 -7.80 45.12
CA ALA A 646 -1.29 -7.05 46.36
C ALA A 646 -0.03 -6.27 46.75
N PHE A 647 1.14 -6.92 46.70
CA PHE A 647 2.40 -6.25 46.99
C PHE A 647 2.71 -5.15 45.97
N LEU A 648 2.45 -5.40 44.68
CA LEU A 648 2.60 -4.39 43.62
C LEU A 648 1.72 -3.15 43.84
N MET A 649 0.58 -3.28 44.52
CA MET A 649 -0.29 -2.14 44.87
C MET A 649 0.27 -1.29 46.02
N GLU A 650 1.12 -1.86 46.86
CA GLU A 650 1.71 -1.17 48.02
C GLU A 650 2.97 -0.39 47.65
N LEU A 651 3.68 -0.82 46.60
CA LEU A 651 4.86 -0.12 46.09
C LEU A 651 4.50 1.26 45.55
N ASP A 652 5.40 2.22 45.66
CA ASP A 652 5.31 3.51 44.97
C ASP A 652 6.22 3.56 43.72
N GLU A 653 6.24 4.69 43.00
CA GLU A 653 7.11 4.85 41.82
C GLU A 653 8.60 4.73 42.19
N ALA A 654 8.99 5.20 43.38
CA ALA A 654 10.37 5.14 43.85
C ALA A 654 10.78 3.70 44.19
N ASP A 655 9.89 2.89 44.77
CA ASP A 655 10.15 1.49 45.08
C ASP A 655 10.37 0.66 43.81
N LEU A 656 9.53 0.87 42.79
CA LEU A 656 9.69 0.19 41.50
C LEU A 656 11.06 0.50 40.87
N VAL A 657 11.56 1.73 41.03
CA VAL A 657 12.85 2.15 40.52
C VAL A 657 14.01 1.62 41.37
N ASN A 658 13.96 1.85 42.67
CA ASN A 658 15.06 1.59 43.59
C ASN A 658 15.21 0.10 43.91
N HIS A 659 14.11 -0.65 43.98
CA HIS A 659 14.11 -2.04 44.45
C HIS A 659 13.87 -3.05 43.32
N LEU A 660 13.10 -2.68 42.29
CA LEU A 660 12.80 -3.58 41.17
C LEU A 660 13.56 -3.26 39.88
N GLY A 661 14.36 -2.19 39.88
CA GLY A 661 15.27 -1.85 38.78
C GLY A 661 14.58 -1.23 37.56
N LEU A 662 13.38 -0.69 37.72
CA LEU A 662 12.71 0.04 36.65
C LEU A 662 13.35 1.41 36.43
N LYS A 663 13.31 1.91 35.20
CA LYS A 663 13.52 3.34 34.94
C LYS A 663 12.26 4.13 35.32
N PRO A 664 12.37 5.43 35.66
CA PRO A 664 11.20 6.25 36.03
C PRO A 664 10.03 6.17 35.03
N LEU A 665 10.30 6.23 33.72
CA LEU A 665 9.26 6.11 32.69
C LEU A 665 8.60 4.72 32.63
N GLN A 666 9.34 3.67 32.97
CA GLN A 666 8.78 2.31 33.02
C GLN A 666 7.87 2.15 34.23
N ALA A 667 8.26 2.70 35.38
CA ALA A 667 7.43 2.71 36.59
C ALA A 667 6.10 3.45 36.34
N ARG A 668 6.13 4.60 35.64
CA ARG A 668 4.90 5.29 35.20
C ARG A 668 4.06 4.47 34.23
N LYS A 669 4.68 3.74 33.29
CA LYS A 669 3.97 2.84 32.35
C LYS A 669 3.23 1.74 33.11
N VAL A 670 3.86 1.13 34.13
CA VAL A 670 3.22 0.17 35.03
C VAL A 670 1.97 0.79 35.64
N TRP A 671 2.08 1.92 36.33
CA TRP A 671 0.95 2.57 37.01
C TRP A 671 -0.19 3.00 36.09
N SER A 672 0.14 3.58 34.93
CA SER A 672 -0.86 4.02 33.94
C SER A 672 -1.68 2.85 33.40
N ARG A 673 -1.08 1.67 33.23
CA ARG A 673 -1.76 0.45 32.78
C ARG A 673 -2.43 -0.32 33.90
N PHE A 674 -1.97 -0.14 35.13
CA PHE A 674 -2.52 -0.77 36.33
C PHE A 674 -3.82 -0.12 36.81
N GLY A 675 -4.14 1.10 36.35
CA GLY A 675 -5.43 1.73 36.58
C GLY A 675 -5.61 2.36 37.96
N ARG A 676 -4.53 2.81 38.62
CA ARG A 676 -4.66 3.75 39.76
C ARG A 676 -5.27 5.05 39.20
N VAL A 677 -6.58 5.18 39.35
CA VAL A 677 -7.23 6.49 39.35
C VAL A 677 -6.62 7.22 40.55
N GLN A 678 -5.89 8.31 40.29
CA GLN A 678 -5.33 9.17 41.34
C GLN A 678 -6.40 9.64 42.31
#